data_AF-A0A2E9WF81-F1
#
_entry.id   AF-A0A2E9WF81-F1
#
_cell.length_a   1.000
_cell.length_b   1.000
_cell.length_c   1.000
_cell.angle_alpha   90.00
_cell.angle_beta   90.00
_cell.angle_gamma   90.00
#
_symmetry.space_group_name_H-M   'P 1'
#
loop_
_entity.id
_entity.type
_entity.pdbx_description
1 polymer ?
#
loop_
_entity_poly.entity_id
_entity_poly.type
_entity_poly.pdbx_seq_one_letter_code
_entity_poly.pdbx_strand_id
1 'polypeptide(L)'
;MPVLWCSLPLARHRRLPAPGDVPEMRYTKVPILERLRDAARRRSFMGRSPPQGMHGAPTGTKARAVLLIFLMLVSLTPMIAPAAADGRDASIVLTVTPSTLTVNPGESGEYTVRVYNTGSNPVTVQLSANEAQTQECGQYSSVIQQIPGPIDAGNYEETTMNVTLSQTAEGDCDTTITAAATEQPEPPEPPGQPANEERTVTTEAGDGSGSVVYGVDLRMDGPADLTWAGEDPVEWDMEVENTGRAEATVVFAASERDDPGCASVDDFSISFDPSSVSVASEETESVVVSTTVPNGQDADTFCWDITATVQNDPSQNASDTEEISLEVPELHTCEASLSKTSIRVDPGKQGQVQVTFENTGNAEWDINVARTGPKANWVSVDGASSGLLPYDTSSDERSFTLNIAPDDSLDADSVSTVIVQGRDGGTVACEAELRITLGQTKGASVSIPQSMMSNIEPGSSRTTTVSVTNNGNGADNFRISASAPPGGWTVSFDVSSVSLGSKHASDRSADVTMTVTVPMDALATEQVEIVVSVLPNSGGATYDEATVQATVAESHGMDIDAPVSNQRGQVNAWLRFPITIENEGNVDATFRCVVMDQTPSEWTTRFVDDQDQTIIEVQVPARGSLDVALMVKVEGVEERDSTTLRVRVINLDHNGAQDEDGDGLPDNQKEVNFVAERFDKVYSMDVRLADAFSGDTQRVELPPGGSMSVDLWVRNTGNASMDMAVFEFNGLEGLATREVLVYGLPVTGPLYIPEGYGIWNVAESRFMFDDAGAPIVERNEEAAQLAQVNAGLTENLENYEIRPYEVLVELVLTVNPGAETGDGGALDVTVLSENNTANRDGRISVVLDVRIIEDLGFDLTSTPSKLNVTFPDKATFEVAVVNDGNVPTDARIFASAGERGWTVDIEDDGSGDCRIEEGDLMCLLQPGEVLMIMVDVRPPYGATIEDEFRFTLSVEPKDGGVFTRENVELSVTGIPDEGFLGLGLTAQSVTNIGVIFMAVVALGVMARASGPMLAARKAAADVRRREQSSAAAATGGLSEMTLDADEFIPMPAHSPVPDVSWGLIFFLYAPFTLGIYMLFYIHRRAEELKQHAGLGPGGTNHLVMMLVPGLNLYRMMMFRKDVIALEDMTGHQTAYRSIGSTLLWMFLGFIVVPGAGFGLALVGAMIAGGEGALAMLFVLPGSLIGPISILYTVYKLSGRQHDSLQASWARFFHAQG
;
A
#
# COMPACT_ATOMS: atom_id res chain seq x y z
N MET A 1 -27.08 -39.37 -55.36
CA MET A 1 -28.56 -39.39 -55.57
C MET A 1 -29.14 -40.50 -54.69
N PRO A 2 -30.38 -40.37 -54.18
CA PRO A 2 -31.10 -39.13 -53.78
C PRO A 2 -31.90 -39.32 -52.44
N VAL A 3 -32.85 -38.40 -52.13
CA VAL A 3 -33.97 -38.54 -51.15
C VAL A 3 -33.58 -38.42 -49.66
N LEU A 4 -34.11 -37.51 -48.79
CA LEU A 4 -35.05 -36.35 -48.86
C LEU A 4 -34.98 -35.59 -47.47
N TRP A 5 -35.71 -34.53 -47.04
CA TRP A 5 -36.83 -33.74 -47.60
C TRP A 5 -36.95 -32.23 -47.15
N CYS A 6 -37.81 -31.91 -46.17
CA CYS A 6 -38.41 -30.59 -45.82
C CYS A 6 -38.10 -30.17 -44.36
N SER A 7 -38.20 -28.90 -43.90
CA SER A 7 -38.47 -27.54 -44.46
C SER A 7 -38.24 -26.50 -43.32
N LEU A 8 -38.62 -25.19 -43.28
CA LEU A 8 -39.43 -24.27 -44.10
C LEU A 8 -39.05 -22.79 -43.74
N PRO A 9 -38.75 -21.86 -44.69
CA PRO A 9 -38.29 -20.49 -44.36
C PRO A 9 -39.19 -19.32 -44.85
N LEU A 10 -38.99 -18.11 -44.28
CA LEU A 10 -39.39 -16.81 -44.85
C LEU A 10 -38.13 -16.06 -45.37
N ALA A 11 -38.05 -15.75 -46.67
CA ALA A 11 -38.40 -14.47 -47.31
C ALA A 11 -37.34 -13.34 -47.07
N ARG A 12 -36.41 -13.06 -48.00
CA ARG A 12 -36.52 -12.35 -49.32
C ARG A 12 -36.78 -10.83 -49.22
N HIS A 13 -36.19 -9.94 -50.05
CA HIS A 13 -34.91 -9.96 -50.80
C HIS A 13 -34.55 -8.53 -51.30
N ARG A 14 -33.44 -8.37 -52.05
CA ARG A 14 -32.81 -7.08 -52.41
C ARG A 14 -33.43 -6.29 -53.61
N ARG A 15 -33.39 -4.95 -53.49
CA ARG A 15 -33.01 -3.89 -54.51
C ARG A 15 -33.95 -3.44 -55.66
N LEU A 16 -34.08 -2.09 -55.75
CA LEU A 16 -34.22 -1.20 -56.95
C LEU A 16 -35.54 -1.22 -57.77
N PRO A 17 -35.92 -0.14 -58.51
CA PRO A 17 -35.74 1.32 -58.33
C PRO A 17 -37.09 2.13 -58.44
N ALA A 18 -37.05 3.46 -58.65
CA ALA A 18 -38.20 4.41 -58.79
C ALA A 18 -38.88 4.41 -60.20
N PRO A 19 -39.96 5.18 -60.55
CA PRO A 19 -40.64 6.32 -59.85
C PRO A 19 -42.22 6.43 -59.97
N GLY A 20 -42.81 7.54 -59.46
CA GLY A 20 -44.18 8.06 -59.76
C GLY A 20 -45.32 7.56 -58.84
N ASP A 21 -46.34 8.34 -58.43
CA ASP A 21 -46.88 9.64 -58.91
C ASP A 21 -47.64 10.44 -57.79
N VAL A 22 -48.19 11.64 -58.09
CA VAL A 22 -48.86 12.63 -57.17
C VAL A 22 -50.42 12.60 -57.26
N PRO A 23 -51.29 13.51 -56.70
CA PRO A 23 -51.13 14.82 -56.00
C PRO A 23 -51.95 15.00 -54.67
N GLU A 24 -52.00 16.18 -54.01
CA GLU A 24 -51.18 17.42 -54.08
C GLU A 24 -50.15 17.38 -52.90
N MET A 25 -50.03 18.25 -51.87
CA MET A 25 -50.51 19.61 -51.65
C MET A 25 -49.43 20.52 -51.02
N ARG A 26 -49.58 21.83 -51.26
CA ARG A 26 -48.95 23.03 -50.66
C ARG A 26 -48.47 22.94 -49.19
N TYR A 27 -47.49 23.74 -48.73
CA TYR A 27 -46.78 24.88 -49.37
C TYR A 27 -45.26 24.91 -49.00
N THR A 28 -44.46 25.57 -49.85
CA THR A 28 -42.98 25.76 -49.86
C THR A 28 -42.54 27.09 -49.17
N LYS A 29 -41.28 27.44 -48.80
CA LYS A 29 -39.87 26.92 -48.93
C LYS A 29 -38.96 27.78 -47.97
N VAL A 30 -37.90 27.27 -47.29
CA VAL A 30 -36.42 27.29 -47.63
C VAL A 30 -35.75 28.69 -47.74
N PRO A 31 -34.50 28.95 -47.23
CA PRO A 31 -33.67 28.23 -46.23
C PRO A 31 -32.62 29.05 -45.38
N ILE A 32 -31.89 28.35 -44.49
CA ILE A 32 -30.41 28.36 -44.21
C ILE A 32 -29.55 29.66 -44.24
N LEU A 33 -28.85 29.90 -43.10
CA LEU A 33 -27.53 30.56 -42.85
C LEU A 33 -27.11 31.84 -43.59
N GLU A 34 -26.54 32.79 -42.81
CA GLU A 34 -25.69 33.86 -43.31
C GLU A 34 -24.46 34.09 -42.38
N ARG A 35 -23.37 34.67 -42.93
CA ARG A 35 -22.21 35.17 -42.18
C ARG A 35 -22.12 36.69 -42.37
N LEU A 36 -21.71 37.39 -41.32
CA LEU A 36 -20.93 38.65 -41.30
C LEU A 36 -20.94 39.53 -42.59
N ARG A 37 -21.37 40.81 -42.44
CA ARG A 37 -20.47 42.00 -42.55
C ARG A 37 -21.11 43.27 -43.17
N ASP A 38 -21.10 44.35 -42.39
CA ASP A 38 -21.01 45.80 -42.71
C ASP A 38 -21.85 46.52 -43.81
N ALA A 39 -22.19 47.78 -43.45
CA ALA A 39 -22.24 48.98 -44.31
C ALA A 39 -23.53 49.41 -45.08
N ALA A 40 -24.37 50.17 -44.34
CA ALA A 40 -24.66 51.60 -44.60
C ALA A 40 -25.67 52.11 -45.68
N ARG A 41 -26.71 52.78 -45.15
CA ARG A 41 -27.24 54.13 -45.52
C ARG A 41 -28.25 54.33 -46.68
N ARG A 42 -29.42 54.86 -46.26
CA ARG A 42 -30.25 56.00 -46.78
C ARG A 42 -31.55 55.75 -47.60
N ARG A 43 -32.66 56.05 -46.89
CA ARG A 43 -33.79 56.97 -47.24
C ARG A 43 -34.77 56.65 -48.39
N SER A 44 -36.01 56.35 -47.96
CA SER A 44 -37.31 56.97 -48.35
C SER A 44 -37.86 56.89 -49.79
N PHE A 45 -39.17 56.55 -49.91
CA PHE A 45 -40.07 57.06 -50.96
C PHE A 45 -41.56 57.09 -50.51
N MET A 46 -42.42 57.85 -51.21
CA MET A 46 -43.86 58.11 -50.90
C MET A 46 -44.86 57.17 -51.62
N GLY A 47 -46.13 57.08 -51.17
CA GLY A 47 -47.08 56.07 -51.74
C GLY A 47 -48.63 56.18 -51.75
N ARG A 48 -49.33 57.26 -51.33
CA ARG A 48 -50.80 57.52 -51.58
C ARG A 48 -51.89 56.62 -50.92
N SER A 49 -53.15 57.06 -51.10
CA SER A 49 -54.46 56.71 -50.47
C SER A 49 -55.60 57.04 -51.48
N PRO A 50 -56.90 57.38 -51.19
CA PRO A 50 -57.80 57.31 -49.99
C PRO A 50 -59.01 56.37 -50.32
N PRO A 51 -60.34 56.55 -49.97
CA PRO A 51 -61.13 57.41 -49.05
C PRO A 51 -61.94 56.55 -48.00
N GLN A 52 -63.08 56.87 -47.32
CA GLN A 52 -64.04 58.01 -47.09
C GLN A 52 -64.81 57.68 -45.76
N GLY A 53 -65.72 58.46 -45.13
CA GLY A 53 -66.34 59.76 -45.38
C GLY A 53 -67.52 60.09 -44.42
N MET A 54 -68.24 61.21 -44.68
CA MET A 54 -69.52 61.70 -44.08
C MET A 54 -69.61 62.13 -42.59
N HIS A 55 -69.53 63.46 -42.39
CA HIS A 55 -70.37 64.38 -41.57
C HIS A 55 -70.52 64.29 -40.03
N GLY A 56 -70.22 65.44 -39.36
CA GLY A 56 -70.71 65.84 -38.02
C GLY A 56 -70.10 67.17 -37.52
N ALA A 57 -70.86 68.01 -36.81
CA ALA A 57 -70.45 69.30 -36.16
C ALA A 57 -71.58 69.76 -35.17
N PRO A 58 -71.52 70.88 -34.39
CA PRO A 58 -70.49 71.94 -34.25
C PRO A 58 -70.24 72.43 -32.77
N THR A 59 -69.71 73.65 -32.61
CA THR A 59 -69.61 74.52 -31.39
C THR A 59 -68.44 74.29 -30.41
N GLY A 60 -67.89 75.33 -29.74
CA GLY A 60 -68.21 76.77 -29.81
C GLY A 60 -67.15 77.71 -29.21
N THR A 61 -67.18 78.99 -29.59
CA THR A 61 -66.21 80.04 -29.18
C THR A 61 -66.87 81.17 -28.36
N LYS A 62 -66.09 81.88 -27.53
CA LYS A 62 -66.17 83.34 -27.20
C LYS A 62 -65.29 83.72 -25.99
N ALA A 63 -64.36 84.67 -26.16
CA ALA A 63 -63.80 85.50 -25.06
C ALA A 63 -62.96 86.71 -25.54
N ARG A 64 -62.11 86.55 -26.58
CA ARG A 64 -61.09 87.55 -27.00
C ARG A 64 -61.60 88.79 -27.79
N ALA A 65 -62.87 89.17 -27.69
CA ALA A 65 -63.46 90.18 -28.59
C ALA A 65 -64.32 91.29 -27.94
N VAL A 66 -64.55 91.28 -26.63
CA VAL A 66 -65.46 92.25 -25.96
C VAL A 66 -64.72 93.44 -25.36
N LEU A 67 -63.61 93.18 -24.65
CA LEU A 67 -62.86 94.21 -23.89
C LEU A 67 -62.37 95.38 -24.77
N LEU A 68 -61.80 95.06 -25.95
CA LEU A 68 -61.25 96.03 -26.90
C LEU A 68 -62.31 96.89 -27.63
N ILE A 69 -63.60 96.53 -27.56
CA ILE A 69 -64.68 97.33 -28.14
C ILE A 69 -65.31 98.24 -27.08
N PHE A 70 -65.29 97.83 -25.81
CA PHE A 70 -65.83 98.63 -24.69
C PHE A 70 -64.96 99.87 -24.40
N LEU A 71 -63.63 99.72 -24.47
CA LEU A 71 -62.64 100.78 -24.21
C LEU A 71 -62.58 101.89 -25.28
N MET A 72 -63.33 101.78 -26.38
CA MET A 72 -63.33 102.76 -27.48
C MET A 72 -64.65 103.52 -27.66
N LEU A 73 -65.63 103.29 -26.76
CA LEU A 73 -67.01 103.77 -26.90
C LEU A 73 -67.55 104.58 -25.69
N VAL A 74 -66.68 104.92 -24.74
CA VAL A 74 -66.98 105.74 -23.56
C VAL A 74 -65.86 106.78 -23.40
N SER A 75 -66.10 108.10 -23.37
CA SER A 75 -67.33 108.83 -23.68
C SER A 75 -67.03 110.27 -24.14
N LEU A 76 -67.32 110.57 -25.40
CA LEU A 76 -67.32 111.95 -25.93
C LEU A 76 -68.67 112.62 -25.63
N THR A 77 -68.73 113.44 -24.58
CA THR A 77 -69.86 114.36 -24.32
C THR A 77 -69.35 115.71 -23.79
N PRO A 78 -69.66 116.85 -24.45
CA PRO A 78 -69.24 118.16 -23.97
C PRO A 78 -70.17 118.68 -22.87
N MET A 79 -69.62 119.28 -21.81
CA MET A 79 -70.39 120.09 -20.87
C MET A 79 -70.02 121.57 -20.96
N ILE A 80 -71.05 122.32 -21.35
CA ILE A 80 -71.14 123.77 -21.54
C ILE A 80 -70.63 124.54 -20.32
N ALA A 81 -69.80 125.57 -20.56
CA ALA A 81 -69.46 126.56 -19.55
C ALA A 81 -70.51 127.69 -19.48
N PRO A 82 -70.95 128.11 -18.28
CA PRO A 82 -71.34 129.49 -18.00
C PRO A 82 -70.07 130.28 -17.61
N ALA A 83 -69.64 131.25 -18.41
CA ALA A 83 -70.13 132.63 -18.40
C ALA A 83 -69.54 133.46 -17.24
N ALA A 84 -68.59 134.34 -17.58
CA ALA A 84 -67.91 135.23 -16.63
C ALA A 84 -68.84 136.31 -16.04
N ALA A 85 -68.50 136.75 -14.83
CA ALA A 85 -69.05 137.94 -14.19
C ALA A 85 -67.91 138.68 -13.45
N ASP A 86 -67.94 140.00 -13.41
CA ASP A 86 -66.84 140.83 -12.90
C ASP A 86 -66.53 140.59 -11.41
N GLY A 87 -65.28 140.20 -11.11
CA GLY A 87 -64.64 140.27 -9.80
C GLY A 87 -63.18 140.69 -10.01
N ARG A 88 -62.66 141.61 -9.18
CA ARG A 88 -61.32 142.23 -9.36
C ARG A 88 -60.36 141.74 -8.28
N ASP A 89 -60.36 140.44 -8.09
CA ASP A 89 -59.64 139.73 -7.05
C ASP A 89 -58.90 138.56 -7.70
N ALA A 90 -57.86 138.04 -7.05
CA ALA A 90 -57.21 136.84 -7.56
C ALA A 90 -58.23 135.68 -7.62
N SER A 91 -58.20 134.87 -8.67
CA SER A 91 -58.93 133.60 -8.70
C SER A 91 -58.05 132.48 -9.24
N ILE A 92 -57.96 131.41 -8.45
CA ILE A 92 -57.27 130.17 -8.81
C ILE A 92 -58.23 129.00 -8.66
N VAL A 93 -57.89 127.86 -9.24
CA VAL A 93 -58.54 126.57 -8.97
C VAL A 93 -57.46 125.53 -8.71
N LEU A 94 -57.50 124.97 -7.50
CA LEU A 94 -56.59 123.90 -7.07
C LEU A 94 -57.19 122.53 -7.41
N THR A 95 -56.41 121.70 -8.08
CA THR A 95 -56.74 120.30 -8.41
C THR A 95 -55.56 119.39 -8.06
N VAL A 96 -55.84 118.20 -7.54
CA VAL A 96 -54.82 117.23 -7.11
C VAL A 96 -55.19 115.86 -7.69
N THR A 97 -54.20 115.10 -8.16
CA THR A 97 -54.40 113.78 -8.75
C THR A 97 -53.36 112.78 -8.21
N PRO A 98 -53.78 111.60 -7.73
CA PRO A 98 -55.16 111.19 -7.46
C PRO A 98 -55.77 111.96 -6.27
N SER A 99 -57.07 111.81 -6.01
CA SER A 99 -57.72 112.38 -4.83
C SER A 99 -57.59 111.51 -3.57
N THR A 100 -57.30 110.22 -3.77
CA THR A 100 -57.08 109.20 -2.75
C THR A 100 -55.94 108.30 -3.23
N LEU A 101 -54.98 107.97 -2.36
CA LEU A 101 -53.86 107.10 -2.70
C LEU A 101 -53.60 106.09 -1.57
N THR A 102 -53.54 104.82 -1.92
CA THR A 102 -53.14 103.75 -0.99
C THR A 102 -51.62 103.59 -1.07
N VAL A 103 -50.92 103.63 0.07
CA VAL A 103 -49.45 103.56 0.18
C VAL A 103 -49.08 102.51 1.25
N ASN A 104 -48.04 101.70 1.00
CA ASN A 104 -47.61 100.70 1.99
C ASN A 104 -46.78 101.35 3.12
N PRO A 105 -46.85 100.84 4.37
CA PRO A 105 -46.03 101.33 5.48
C PRO A 105 -44.53 101.28 5.18
N GLY A 106 -43.84 102.42 5.32
CA GLY A 106 -42.41 102.56 4.98
C GLY A 106 -42.12 102.99 3.54
N GLU A 107 -43.13 103.08 2.66
CA GLU A 107 -43.00 103.66 1.31
C GLU A 107 -43.44 105.15 1.25
N SER A 108 -43.37 105.75 0.06
CA SER A 108 -43.76 107.15 -0.21
C SER A 108 -44.69 107.26 -1.41
N GLY A 109 -45.88 107.82 -1.22
CA GLY A 109 -46.80 108.14 -2.33
C GLY A 109 -46.53 109.53 -2.91
N GLU A 110 -46.66 109.69 -4.22
CA GLU A 110 -46.56 110.98 -4.92
C GLU A 110 -47.94 111.44 -5.41
N TYR A 111 -48.29 112.68 -5.09
CA TYR A 111 -49.47 113.38 -5.60
C TYR A 111 -49.07 114.50 -6.56
N THR A 112 -49.72 114.57 -7.73
CA THR A 112 -49.55 115.71 -8.65
C THR A 112 -50.53 116.82 -8.30
N VAL A 113 -50.01 117.99 -7.94
CA VAL A 113 -50.76 119.20 -7.57
C VAL A 113 -50.72 120.18 -8.74
N ARG A 114 -51.89 120.63 -9.20
CA ARG A 114 -52.03 121.55 -10.34
C ARG A 114 -52.82 122.79 -9.93
N VAL A 115 -52.27 123.97 -10.18
CA VAL A 115 -52.89 125.26 -9.87
C VAL A 115 -53.22 125.99 -11.17
N TYR A 116 -54.51 126.18 -11.45
CA TYR A 116 -54.99 126.96 -12.58
C TYR A 116 -55.21 128.41 -12.16
N ASN A 117 -54.68 129.39 -12.89
CA ASN A 117 -55.04 130.79 -12.73
C ASN A 117 -56.28 131.10 -13.58
N THR A 118 -57.42 131.36 -12.93
CA THR A 118 -58.68 131.73 -13.61
C THR A 118 -58.92 133.23 -13.64
N GLY A 119 -58.03 134.02 -13.03
CA GLY A 119 -58.05 135.48 -13.05
C GLY A 119 -57.54 136.06 -14.37
N SER A 120 -57.67 137.38 -14.53
CA SER A 120 -57.25 138.12 -15.74
C SER A 120 -55.80 138.59 -15.72
N ASN A 121 -55.12 138.49 -14.58
CA ASN A 121 -53.75 138.96 -14.33
C ASN A 121 -52.87 137.81 -13.82
N PRO A 122 -51.53 137.88 -13.98
CA PRO A 122 -50.63 136.85 -13.45
C PRO A 122 -50.63 136.82 -11.92
N VAL A 123 -50.58 135.62 -11.34
CA VAL A 123 -50.57 135.40 -9.89
C VAL A 123 -49.33 134.63 -9.46
N THR A 124 -48.79 134.98 -8.29
CA THR A 124 -47.76 134.18 -7.61
C THR A 124 -48.42 133.36 -6.52
N VAL A 125 -48.07 132.07 -6.40
CA VAL A 125 -48.73 131.12 -5.51
C VAL A 125 -47.72 130.57 -4.50
N GLN A 126 -48.09 130.58 -3.22
CA GLN A 126 -47.41 129.80 -2.19
C GLN A 126 -48.26 128.58 -1.84
N LEU A 127 -47.63 127.42 -1.74
CA LEU A 127 -48.27 126.16 -1.40
C LEU A 127 -47.84 125.70 -0.01
N SER A 128 -48.78 125.19 0.78
CA SER A 128 -48.48 124.46 2.01
C SER A 128 -49.36 123.21 2.09
N ALA A 129 -48.84 122.16 2.72
CA ALA A 129 -49.58 120.96 3.05
C ALA A 129 -49.55 120.82 4.58
N ASN A 130 -50.66 120.39 5.17
CA ASN A 130 -50.76 120.08 6.60
C ASN A 130 -51.65 118.85 6.76
N GLU A 131 -51.21 117.90 7.57
CA GLU A 131 -51.96 116.70 7.96
C GLU A 131 -53.10 117.07 8.93
N ALA A 132 -54.21 116.33 8.87
CA ALA A 132 -55.28 116.47 9.84
C ALA A 132 -54.80 116.13 11.26
N GLN A 133 -55.29 116.84 12.29
CA GLN A 133 -54.89 116.61 13.68
C GLN A 133 -55.66 115.43 14.33
N THR A 134 -55.64 114.27 13.66
CA THR A 134 -56.06 112.97 14.21
C THR A 134 -54.90 112.27 14.91
N GLN A 135 -55.18 111.16 15.61
CA GLN A 135 -54.13 110.39 16.28
C GLN A 135 -53.35 109.51 15.28
N GLU A 136 -54.00 109.04 14.20
CA GLU A 136 -53.36 108.25 13.14
C GLU A 136 -52.42 109.09 12.26
N CYS A 137 -52.81 110.32 11.89
CA CYS A 137 -52.00 111.20 11.03
C CYS A 137 -50.61 111.55 11.60
N GLY A 138 -50.36 111.35 12.91
CA GLY A 138 -49.04 111.54 13.52
C GLY A 138 -47.94 110.57 13.02
N GLN A 139 -48.28 109.59 12.17
CA GLN A 139 -47.33 108.69 11.49
C GLN A 139 -47.09 109.01 10.01
N TYR A 140 -47.71 110.08 9.50
CA TYR A 140 -47.64 110.53 8.10
C TYR A 140 -46.85 111.84 8.03
N SER A 141 -46.13 112.06 6.92
CA SER A 141 -45.44 113.33 6.69
C SER A 141 -45.48 113.73 5.22
N SER A 142 -46.04 114.91 4.94
CA SER A 142 -46.14 115.49 3.61
C SER A 142 -45.05 116.54 3.33
N VAL A 143 -44.52 116.53 2.11
CA VAL A 143 -43.57 117.54 1.61
C VAL A 143 -44.03 117.99 0.24
N ILE A 144 -44.51 119.24 0.14
CA ILE A 144 -44.98 119.85 -1.10
C ILE A 144 -43.93 120.79 -1.70
N GLN A 145 -43.65 120.63 -3.00
CA GLN A 145 -42.77 121.52 -3.74
C GLN A 145 -43.48 122.86 -4.08
N GLN A 146 -42.70 123.90 -4.35
CA GLN A 146 -43.21 125.24 -4.68
C GLN A 146 -43.15 125.50 -6.19
N ILE A 147 -44.14 126.20 -6.73
CA ILE A 147 -44.19 126.60 -8.15
C ILE A 147 -43.20 127.77 -8.39
N PRO A 148 -42.19 127.63 -9.27
CA PRO A 148 -41.11 128.61 -9.40
C PRO A 148 -41.43 129.75 -10.40
N GLY A 149 -42.42 130.59 -10.09
CA GLY A 149 -42.73 131.79 -10.89
C GLY A 149 -44.17 132.29 -10.75
N PRO A 150 -44.54 133.37 -11.48
CA PRO A 150 -45.93 133.75 -11.66
C PRO A 150 -46.62 132.85 -12.69
N ILE A 151 -47.88 132.48 -12.41
CA ILE A 151 -48.76 131.74 -13.32
C ILE A 151 -49.58 132.76 -14.12
N ASP A 152 -49.40 132.79 -15.45
CA ASP A 152 -50.13 133.68 -16.36
C ASP A 152 -51.65 133.43 -16.36
N ALA A 153 -52.42 134.45 -16.71
CA ALA A 153 -53.88 134.40 -16.79
C ALA A 153 -54.39 133.30 -17.76
N GLY A 154 -55.20 132.37 -17.25
CA GLY A 154 -55.74 131.24 -17.99
C GLY A 154 -54.81 130.03 -18.14
N ASN A 155 -53.56 130.11 -17.67
CA ASN A 155 -52.62 128.99 -17.65
C ASN A 155 -52.67 128.23 -16.31
N TYR A 156 -51.91 127.13 -16.24
CA TYR A 156 -51.69 126.35 -15.03
C TYR A 156 -50.23 125.95 -14.93
N GLU A 157 -49.79 125.69 -13.70
CA GLU A 157 -48.50 125.06 -13.41
C GLU A 157 -48.71 123.83 -12.52
N GLU A 158 -47.78 122.88 -12.61
CA GLU A 158 -47.82 121.60 -11.90
C GLU A 158 -46.64 121.46 -10.94
N THR A 159 -46.85 120.80 -9.81
CA THR A 159 -45.80 120.46 -8.84
C THR A 159 -46.17 119.18 -8.09
N THR A 160 -45.25 118.57 -7.35
CA THR A 160 -45.49 117.33 -6.62
C THR A 160 -45.53 117.52 -5.11
N MET A 161 -46.35 116.71 -4.44
CA MET A 161 -46.35 116.52 -3.00
C MET A 161 -46.12 115.05 -2.71
N ASN A 162 -45.09 114.73 -1.94
CA ASN A 162 -44.83 113.36 -1.50
C ASN A 162 -45.29 113.18 -0.06
N VAL A 163 -45.96 112.07 0.23
CA VAL A 163 -46.40 111.67 1.56
C VAL A 163 -45.67 110.39 1.94
N THR A 164 -44.90 110.42 3.02
CA THR A 164 -44.21 109.26 3.59
C THR A 164 -45.01 108.68 4.75
N LEU A 165 -45.05 107.35 4.84
CA LEU A 165 -45.66 106.61 5.95
C LEU A 165 -44.57 105.98 6.81
N SER A 166 -44.71 106.02 8.14
CA SER A 166 -43.86 105.19 9.01
C SER A 166 -44.19 103.70 8.83
N GLN A 167 -43.27 102.80 9.24
CA GLN A 167 -43.48 101.35 9.19
C GLN A 167 -44.58 100.84 10.14
N THR A 168 -45.17 101.71 10.96
CA THR A 168 -46.28 101.41 11.88
C THR A 168 -47.46 102.38 11.67
N ALA A 169 -47.65 102.85 10.44
CA ALA A 169 -48.81 103.64 10.05
C ALA A 169 -50.01 102.71 9.75
N GLU A 170 -51.12 102.92 10.44
CA GLU A 170 -52.40 102.23 10.24
C GLU A 170 -53.52 103.27 10.07
N GLY A 171 -54.57 102.94 9.32
CA GLY A 171 -55.71 103.83 9.06
C GLY A 171 -55.54 104.71 7.82
N ASP A 172 -56.36 105.77 7.73
CA ASP A 172 -56.34 106.77 6.67
C ASP A 172 -56.01 108.17 7.23
N CYS A 173 -55.20 108.94 6.49
CA CYS A 173 -54.83 110.31 6.86
C CYS A 173 -55.16 111.32 5.75
N ASP A 174 -56.00 112.29 6.09
CA ASP A 174 -56.32 113.46 5.27
C ASP A 174 -55.20 114.51 5.34
N THR A 175 -54.59 114.82 4.19
CA THR A 175 -53.63 115.92 4.03
C THR A 175 -54.31 117.08 3.30
N THR A 176 -54.39 118.25 3.93
CA THR A 176 -54.97 119.46 3.33
C THR A 176 -53.88 120.35 2.72
N ILE A 177 -53.97 120.56 1.42
CA ILE A 177 -53.12 121.46 0.64
C ILE A 177 -53.81 122.82 0.54
N THR A 178 -53.16 123.87 1.01
CA THR A 178 -53.59 125.26 0.88
C THR A 178 -52.74 125.97 -0.17
N ALA A 179 -53.38 126.55 -1.18
CA ALA A 179 -52.75 127.39 -2.20
C ALA A 179 -53.14 128.85 -1.98
N ALA A 180 -52.18 129.70 -1.63
CA ALA A 180 -52.37 131.13 -1.42
C ALA A 180 -51.84 131.93 -2.62
N ALA A 181 -52.73 132.52 -3.41
CA ALA A 181 -52.42 133.28 -4.61
C ALA A 181 -52.45 134.81 -4.36
N THR A 182 -51.38 135.49 -4.76
CA THR A 182 -51.27 136.96 -4.76
C THR A 182 -51.04 137.47 -6.18
N GLU A 183 -51.89 138.40 -6.62
CA GLU A 183 -51.85 139.03 -7.94
C GLU A 183 -50.62 139.94 -8.11
N GLN A 184 -50.03 139.93 -9.32
CA GLN A 184 -48.96 140.87 -9.72
C GLN A 184 -49.47 141.84 -10.80
N PRO A 185 -50.06 143.00 -10.44
CA PRO A 185 -50.43 144.03 -11.41
C PRO A 185 -49.19 144.78 -11.95
N GLU A 186 -49.26 145.24 -13.20
CA GLU A 186 -48.32 146.25 -13.70
C GLU A 186 -48.69 147.65 -13.16
N PRO A 187 -47.72 148.50 -12.76
CA PRO A 187 -48.01 149.85 -12.31
C PRO A 187 -48.70 150.69 -13.40
N PRO A 188 -49.77 151.44 -13.09
CA PRO A 188 -50.07 152.00 -11.77
C PRO A 188 -51.20 151.30 -10.99
N GLU A 189 -51.61 150.08 -11.34
CA GLU A 189 -52.78 149.46 -10.70
C GLU A 189 -52.45 148.89 -9.29
N PRO A 190 -53.32 149.09 -8.28
CA PRO A 190 -53.16 148.48 -6.97
C PRO A 190 -53.60 147.00 -6.98
N PRO A 191 -52.91 146.09 -6.28
CA PRO A 191 -53.25 144.68 -6.27
C PRO A 191 -54.60 144.40 -5.60
N GLY A 192 -55.34 143.44 -6.15
CA GLY A 192 -56.61 142.93 -5.61
C GLY A 192 -56.45 142.13 -4.33
N GLN A 193 -57.56 141.58 -3.81
CA GLN A 193 -57.51 140.76 -2.60
C GLN A 193 -56.86 139.39 -2.92
N PRO A 194 -55.93 138.88 -2.09
CA PRO A 194 -55.35 137.56 -2.30
C PRO A 194 -56.39 136.47 -2.07
N ALA A 195 -56.29 135.38 -2.85
CA ALA A 195 -57.23 134.28 -2.81
C ALA A 195 -56.56 132.99 -2.34
N ASN A 196 -57.25 132.27 -1.46
CA ASN A 196 -56.81 130.98 -0.95
C ASN A 196 -57.79 129.90 -1.45
N GLU A 197 -57.27 128.84 -2.06
CA GLU A 197 -58.01 127.62 -2.39
C GLU A 197 -57.42 126.44 -1.62
N GLU A 198 -58.27 125.51 -1.18
CA GLU A 198 -57.84 124.36 -0.37
C GLU A 198 -58.37 123.04 -0.94
N ARG A 199 -57.53 122.02 -0.93
CA ARG A 199 -57.87 120.65 -1.33
C ARG A 199 -57.29 119.64 -0.36
N THR A 200 -58.16 118.85 0.24
CA THR A 200 -57.78 117.68 1.02
C THR A 200 -57.67 116.45 0.11
N VAL A 201 -56.64 115.63 0.34
CA VAL A 201 -56.46 114.30 -0.26
C VAL A 201 -56.24 113.27 0.84
N THR A 202 -56.82 112.09 0.68
CA THR A 202 -56.78 111.02 1.69
C THR A 202 -55.73 109.99 1.32
N THR A 203 -54.77 109.74 2.22
CA THR A 203 -53.75 108.70 2.05
C THR A 203 -54.10 107.52 2.94
N GLU A 204 -54.40 106.37 2.33
CA GLU A 204 -54.75 105.13 3.03
C GLU A 204 -53.49 104.28 3.25
N ALA A 205 -53.29 103.74 4.45
CA ALA A 205 -52.31 102.67 4.66
C ALA A 205 -52.80 101.38 3.96
N GLY A 206 -51.99 100.83 3.06
CA GLY A 206 -52.32 99.58 2.36
C GLY A 206 -52.21 98.35 3.27
N ASP A 207 -52.97 97.30 2.93
CA ASP A 207 -52.96 95.97 3.59
C ASP A 207 -51.66 95.16 3.30
N GLY A 208 -50.56 95.87 3.07
CA GLY A 208 -49.20 95.35 2.92
C GLY A 208 -48.64 94.94 4.27
N SER A 209 -49.29 93.96 4.90
CA SER A 209 -48.85 93.37 6.16
C SER A 209 -47.39 92.89 6.05
N GLY A 210 -46.55 93.34 6.98
CA GLY A 210 -45.10 93.05 7.00
C GLY A 210 -44.76 91.62 7.43
N SER A 211 -45.53 90.63 6.98
CA SER A 211 -45.21 89.22 7.20
C SER A 211 -44.08 88.78 6.27
N VAL A 212 -43.01 88.28 6.89
CA VAL A 212 -41.94 87.60 6.14
C VAL A 212 -42.54 86.31 5.56
N VAL A 213 -42.49 86.17 4.24
CA VAL A 213 -42.98 84.97 3.53
C VAL A 213 -41.79 84.07 3.25
N TYR A 214 -41.82 82.85 3.77
CA TYR A 214 -40.87 81.79 3.46
C TYR A 214 -41.50 80.84 2.43
N GLY A 215 -40.67 80.25 1.58
CA GLY A 215 -41.06 79.31 0.54
C GLY A 215 -39.83 78.55 0.05
N VAL A 216 -40.02 77.32 -0.38
CA VAL A 216 -39.02 76.46 -1.00
C VAL A 216 -39.71 75.67 -2.11
N ASP A 217 -38.99 75.39 -3.18
CA ASP A 217 -39.40 74.57 -4.33
C ASP A 217 -38.23 73.60 -4.60
N LEU A 218 -38.50 72.30 -4.63
CA LEU A 218 -37.52 71.26 -4.94
C LEU A 218 -37.64 70.82 -6.40
N ARG A 219 -36.51 70.43 -7.00
CA ARG A 219 -36.50 69.86 -8.35
C ARG A 219 -35.26 69.03 -8.62
N MET A 220 -35.40 67.89 -9.29
CA MET A 220 -34.24 67.09 -9.76
C MET A 220 -33.66 67.65 -11.08
N ASP A 221 -32.34 67.79 -11.20
CA ASP A 221 -31.65 68.07 -12.49
C ASP A 221 -31.22 66.77 -13.19
N GLY A 222 -32.16 65.83 -13.27
CA GLY A 222 -31.90 64.50 -13.81
C GLY A 222 -33.16 63.66 -13.91
N PRO A 223 -33.03 62.36 -14.24
CA PRO A 223 -34.09 61.40 -14.01
C PRO A 223 -34.21 61.12 -12.49
N ALA A 224 -35.42 61.25 -11.94
CA ALA A 224 -35.71 60.85 -10.56
C ALA A 224 -35.67 59.32 -10.37
N ASP A 225 -35.99 58.58 -11.44
CA ASP A 225 -35.90 57.12 -11.51
C ASP A 225 -34.52 56.69 -12.02
N LEU A 226 -33.76 55.97 -11.19
CA LEU A 226 -32.46 55.38 -11.55
C LEU A 226 -32.52 53.86 -11.51
N THR A 227 -31.73 53.18 -12.35
CA THR A 227 -31.46 51.74 -12.24
C THR A 227 -30.02 51.56 -11.75
N TRP A 228 -29.80 50.72 -10.73
CA TRP A 228 -28.45 50.53 -10.16
C TRP A 228 -27.51 49.85 -11.17
N ALA A 229 -26.34 50.46 -11.37
CA ALA A 229 -25.35 50.01 -12.34
C ALA A 229 -24.23 49.13 -11.76
N GLY A 230 -24.27 48.82 -10.45
CA GLY A 230 -23.18 48.13 -9.74
C GLY A 230 -22.03 49.05 -9.31
N GLU A 231 -22.28 50.36 -9.22
CA GLU A 231 -21.37 51.36 -8.66
C GLU A 231 -22.06 52.07 -7.47
N ASP A 232 -21.30 52.40 -6.43
CA ASP A 232 -21.77 53.05 -5.20
C ASP A 232 -20.87 54.24 -4.83
N PRO A 233 -21.41 55.35 -4.28
CA PRO A 233 -22.85 55.59 -4.03
C PRO A 233 -23.64 55.82 -5.33
N VAL A 234 -24.95 55.61 -5.25
CA VAL A 234 -25.92 56.15 -6.21
C VAL A 234 -26.20 57.60 -5.84
N GLU A 235 -26.12 58.51 -6.81
CA GLU A 235 -26.24 59.96 -6.61
C GLU A 235 -27.35 60.54 -7.50
N TRP A 236 -28.19 61.41 -6.93
CA TRP A 236 -29.17 62.25 -7.64
C TRP A 236 -28.81 63.73 -7.42
N ASP A 237 -28.74 64.51 -8.51
CA ASP A 237 -28.55 65.96 -8.47
C ASP A 237 -29.89 66.69 -8.25
N MET A 238 -30.00 67.45 -7.16
CA MET A 238 -31.21 68.19 -6.78
C MET A 238 -30.94 69.71 -6.71
N GLU A 239 -31.80 70.50 -7.34
CA GLU A 239 -31.88 71.96 -7.22
C GLU A 239 -32.88 72.36 -6.11
N VAL A 240 -32.54 73.41 -5.36
CA VAL A 240 -33.36 73.94 -4.26
C VAL A 240 -33.56 75.45 -4.48
N GLU A 241 -34.77 75.88 -4.86
CA GLU A 241 -35.10 77.29 -5.12
C GLU A 241 -35.86 77.91 -3.93
N ASN A 242 -35.45 79.11 -3.51
CA ASN A 242 -36.14 79.86 -2.46
C ASN A 242 -37.19 80.80 -3.07
N THR A 243 -38.42 80.30 -3.14
CA THR A 243 -39.62 81.02 -3.58
C THR A 243 -40.16 82.03 -2.54
N GLY A 244 -39.51 82.11 -1.37
CA GLY A 244 -39.79 83.09 -0.33
C GLY A 244 -39.16 84.48 -0.59
N ARG A 245 -39.53 85.45 0.27
CA ARG A 245 -39.05 86.85 0.25
C ARG A 245 -37.94 87.15 1.26
N ALA A 246 -37.37 86.12 1.87
CA ALA A 246 -36.27 86.22 2.81
C ALA A 246 -35.35 85.00 2.69
N GLU A 247 -34.11 85.14 3.16
CA GLU A 247 -33.15 84.04 3.21
C GLU A 247 -33.73 82.84 3.96
N ALA A 248 -33.75 81.67 3.30
CA ALA A 248 -34.33 80.44 3.81
C ALA A 248 -33.21 79.45 4.16
N THR A 249 -33.14 79.02 5.42
CA THR A 249 -32.25 77.95 5.85
C THR A 249 -32.98 76.62 5.70
N VAL A 250 -32.76 75.94 4.59
CA VAL A 250 -33.42 74.68 4.21
C VAL A 250 -32.70 73.48 4.83
N VAL A 251 -33.48 72.55 5.38
CA VAL A 251 -33.01 71.25 5.89
C VAL A 251 -33.83 70.14 5.27
N PHE A 252 -33.15 69.07 4.84
CA PHE A 252 -33.73 67.95 4.10
C PHE A 252 -33.99 66.75 5.02
N ALA A 253 -35.04 65.99 4.69
CA ALA A 253 -35.32 64.69 5.26
C ALA A 253 -35.86 63.76 4.16
N ALA A 254 -35.48 62.48 4.20
CA ALA A 254 -36.07 61.45 3.36
C ALA A 254 -37.07 60.61 4.18
N SER A 255 -38.16 60.19 3.54
CA SER A 255 -39.11 59.21 4.08
C SER A 255 -39.41 58.10 3.07
N GLU A 256 -39.63 56.89 3.58
CA GLU A 256 -40.10 55.72 2.83
C GLU A 256 -41.51 55.93 2.26
N ARG A 257 -41.80 55.33 1.11
CA ARG A 257 -43.10 55.42 0.42
C ARG A 257 -43.73 54.05 0.16
N ASP A 258 -44.80 53.72 0.88
CA ASP A 258 -45.58 52.47 0.81
C ASP A 258 -46.47 52.28 -0.46
N ASP A 259 -46.12 52.89 -1.60
CA ASP A 259 -47.00 52.87 -2.79
C ASP A 259 -46.96 51.55 -3.58
N PRO A 260 -48.02 51.19 -4.34
CA PRO A 260 -48.08 49.93 -5.08
C PRO A 260 -47.06 49.84 -6.23
N GLY A 261 -45.89 49.28 -5.92
CA GLY A 261 -44.72 49.24 -6.81
C GLY A 261 -43.41 49.70 -6.15
N CYS A 262 -43.46 50.07 -4.87
CA CYS A 262 -42.31 50.40 -4.03
C CYS A 262 -42.08 49.28 -2.99
N ALA A 263 -40.83 48.84 -2.87
CA ALA A 263 -40.35 47.93 -1.83
C ALA A 263 -39.88 48.70 -0.59
N SER A 264 -39.83 48.00 0.56
CA SER A 264 -39.45 48.61 1.84
C SER A 264 -37.94 48.85 1.92
N VAL A 265 -37.55 49.94 2.60
CA VAL A 265 -36.21 50.54 2.56
C VAL A 265 -35.44 50.41 3.87
N ASP A 266 -35.84 49.48 4.76
CA ASP A 266 -35.35 49.29 6.13
C ASP A 266 -33.81 49.35 6.31
N ASP A 267 -33.03 48.86 5.33
CA ASP A 267 -31.55 48.82 5.37
C ASP A 267 -30.84 49.94 4.56
N PHE A 268 -31.57 50.80 3.85
CA PHE A 268 -30.97 51.91 3.08
C PHE A 268 -30.69 53.14 3.94
N SER A 269 -29.55 53.82 3.67
CA SER A 269 -29.24 55.13 4.25
C SER A 269 -29.12 56.20 3.18
N ILE A 270 -29.91 57.27 3.27
CA ILE A 270 -29.79 58.47 2.43
C ILE A 270 -28.97 59.54 3.14
N SER A 271 -28.05 60.15 2.40
CA SER A 271 -27.26 61.31 2.80
C SER A 271 -27.44 62.48 1.82
N PHE A 272 -27.33 63.70 2.35
CA PHE A 272 -27.41 64.96 1.61
C PHE A 272 -26.10 65.72 1.77
N ASP A 273 -25.48 66.15 0.67
CA ASP A 273 -24.32 67.06 0.69
C ASP A 273 -24.60 68.32 -0.15
N PRO A 274 -24.66 69.52 0.45
CA PRO A 274 -24.64 69.80 1.90
C PRO A 274 -25.96 69.42 2.60
N SER A 275 -25.88 69.01 3.87
CA SER A 275 -27.05 68.57 4.66
C SER A 275 -27.99 69.70 5.12
N SER A 276 -27.61 70.96 4.89
CA SER A 276 -28.48 72.13 4.96
C SER A 276 -27.91 73.27 4.12
N VAL A 277 -28.78 74.09 3.53
CA VAL A 277 -28.40 75.23 2.68
C VAL A 277 -29.05 76.51 3.21
N SER A 278 -28.37 77.66 3.10
CA SER A 278 -28.99 78.97 3.28
C SER A 278 -29.09 79.64 1.91
N VAL A 279 -30.31 79.69 1.36
CA VAL A 279 -30.58 80.18 0.00
C VAL A 279 -31.18 81.59 0.10
N ALA A 280 -30.67 82.56 -0.66
CA ALA A 280 -31.27 83.90 -0.71
C ALA A 280 -32.60 83.91 -1.47
N SER A 281 -33.41 84.95 -1.29
CA SER A 281 -34.69 85.10 -1.98
C SER A 281 -34.49 85.19 -3.50
N GLU A 282 -35.25 84.41 -4.27
CA GLU A 282 -35.14 84.28 -5.74
C GLU A 282 -33.78 83.72 -6.22
N GLU A 283 -33.03 83.00 -5.37
CA GLU A 283 -31.83 82.23 -5.74
C GLU A 283 -32.06 80.71 -5.63
N THR A 284 -31.17 79.93 -6.27
CA THR A 284 -31.19 78.47 -6.35
C THR A 284 -29.81 77.92 -5.99
N GLU A 285 -29.75 76.83 -5.23
CA GLU A 285 -28.52 76.11 -4.87
C GLU A 285 -28.65 74.61 -5.16
N SER A 286 -27.52 73.92 -5.37
CA SER A 286 -27.48 72.48 -5.69
C SER A 286 -27.13 71.63 -4.47
N VAL A 287 -27.78 70.47 -4.35
CA VAL A 287 -27.59 69.47 -3.29
C VAL A 287 -27.51 68.09 -3.92
N VAL A 288 -26.51 67.30 -3.56
CA VAL A 288 -26.43 65.90 -3.98
C VAL A 288 -27.14 65.02 -2.95
N VAL A 289 -28.17 64.31 -3.40
CA VAL A 289 -28.80 63.22 -2.63
C VAL A 289 -28.04 61.94 -2.97
N SER A 290 -27.66 61.17 -1.97
CA SER A 290 -26.82 59.98 -2.16
C SER A 290 -27.28 58.80 -1.31
N THR A 291 -27.17 57.59 -1.84
CA THR A 291 -27.36 56.34 -1.08
C THR A 291 -26.37 55.26 -1.52
N THR A 292 -26.26 54.20 -0.73
CA THR A 292 -25.41 53.03 -1.03
C THR A 292 -26.27 51.78 -0.96
N VAL A 293 -26.23 50.94 -1.99
CA VAL A 293 -27.03 49.71 -2.03
C VAL A 293 -26.47 48.69 -1.03
N PRO A 294 -27.29 48.14 -0.12
CA PRO A 294 -26.83 47.08 0.79
C PRO A 294 -26.35 45.83 0.05
N ASN A 295 -25.30 45.17 0.56
CA ASN A 295 -24.81 43.92 -0.01
C ASN A 295 -25.89 42.83 0.09
N GLY A 296 -26.40 42.38 -1.05
CA GLY A 296 -27.48 41.40 -1.12
C GLY A 296 -28.88 42.01 -1.09
N GLN A 297 -29.04 43.30 -1.44
CA GLN A 297 -30.36 43.92 -1.59
C GLN A 297 -31.20 43.23 -2.68
N ASP A 298 -32.44 42.88 -2.36
CA ASP A 298 -33.40 42.25 -3.26
C ASP A 298 -33.61 43.02 -4.57
N ALA A 299 -33.90 42.28 -5.64
CA ALA A 299 -34.16 42.84 -6.97
C ALA A 299 -35.58 43.45 -7.09
N ASP A 300 -35.78 44.63 -6.50
CA ASP A 300 -37.04 45.38 -6.54
C ASP A 300 -36.80 46.90 -6.71
N THR A 301 -37.88 47.69 -6.73
CA THR A 301 -37.83 49.16 -6.85
C THR A 301 -38.04 49.84 -5.50
N PHE A 302 -37.04 50.59 -5.04
CA PHE A 302 -37.07 51.32 -3.77
C PHE A 302 -37.46 52.78 -4.01
N CYS A 303 -38.26 53.38 -3.11
CA CYS A 303 -38.86 54.69 -3.31
C CYS A 303 -38.71 55.58 -2.07
N TRP A 304 -38.42 56.86 -2.28
CA TRP A 304 -38.32 57.85 -1.21
C TRP A 304 -38.95 59.19 -1.59
N ASP A 305 -39.62 59.79 -0.60
CA ASP A 305 -40.09 61.18 -0.64
C ASP A 305 -39.03 62.07 0.04
N ILE A 306 -38.44 62.99 -0.73
CA ILE A 306 -37.43 63.95 -0.24
C ILE A 306 -38.13 65.25 0.14
N THR A 307 -38.26 65.51 1.43
CA THR A 307 -38.92 66.73 1.95
C THR A 307 -37.89 67.77 2.38
N ALA A 308 -37.98 68.96 1.79
CA ALA A 308 -37.31 70.17 2.25
C ALA A 308 -38.16 70.92 3.28
N THR A 309 -37.53 71.45 4.33
CA THR A 309 -38.20 72.27 5.36
C THR A 309 -37.39 73.53 5.66
N VAL A 310 -38.05 74.69 5.73
CA VAL A 310 -37.39 75.96 6.05
C VAL A 310 -37.27 76.13 7.57
N GLN A 311 -36.08 75.84 8.12
CA GLN A 311 -35.84 75.81 9.57
C GLN A 311 -36.03 77.18 10.25
N ASN A 312 -35.84 78.27 9.52
CA ASN A 312 -35.98 79.64 10.04
C ASN A 312 -37.37 80.27 9.82
N ASP A 313 -38.35 79.54 9.28
CA ASP A 313 -39.76 79.93 9.27
C ASP A 313 -40.36 79.83 10.70
N PRO A 314 -40.82 80.94 11.32
CA PRO A 314 -41.43 80.92 12.66
C PRO A 314 -42.74 80.11 12.74
N SER A 315 -43.33 79.75 11.60
CA SER A 315 -44.58 78.99 11.50
C SER A 315 -44.37 77.51 11.16
N GLN A 316 -43.21 77.14 10.60
CA GLN A 316 -42.87 75.82 10.06
C GLN A 316 -43.90 75.24 9.07
N ASN A 317 -44.42 76.07 8.16
CA ASN A 317 -45.32 75.65 7.07
C ASN A 317 -44.67 75.78 5.68
N ALA A 318 -43.50 76.40 5.56
CA ALA A 318 -42.72 76.40 4.32
C ALA A 318 -41.93 75.09 4.19
N SER A 319 -42.50 74.15 3.42
CA SER A 319 -41.93 72.86 3.06
C SER A 319 -42.40 72.43 1.68
N ASP A 320 -41.58 71.65 0.98
CA ASP A 320 -41.90 71.04 -0.31
C ASP A 320 -41.31 69.62 -0.40
N THR A 321 -41.82 68.79 -1.30
CA THR A 321 -41.49 67.35 -1.37
C THR A 321 -41.37 66.89 -2.82
N GLU A 322 -40.23 66.29 -3.17
CA GLU A 322 -39.98 65.64 -4.47
C GLU A 322 -39.84 64.12 -4.32
N GLU A 323 -40.19 63.38 -5.39
CA GLU A 323 -40.21 61.91 -5.42
C GLU A 323 -38.95 61.35 -6.13
N ILE A 324 -38.31 60.31 -5.57
CA ILE A 324 -37.21 59.57 -6.24
C ILE A 324 -37.39 58.04 -6.17
N SER A 325 -36.80 57.31 -7.12
CA SER A 325 -36.79 55.85 -7.12
C SER A 325 -35.47 55.22 -7.57
N LEU A 326 -35.19 54.01 -7.08
CA LEU A 326 -34.04 53.17 -7.45
C LEU A 326 -34.48 51.73 -7.75
N GLU A 327 -34.36 51.31 -9.01
CA GLU A 327 -34.54 49.93 -9.47
C GLU A 327 -33.24 49.14 -9.25
N VAL A 328 -33.28 48.10 -8.41
CA VAL A 328 -32.18 47.13 -8.25
C VAL A 328 -32.45 45.92 -9.17
N PRO A 329 -31.58 45.63 -10.16
CA PRO A 329 -31.81 44.54 -11.10
C PRO A 329 -31.49 43.15 -10.51
N GLU A 330 -32.03 42.11 -11.14
CA GLU A 330 -31.67 40.69 -10.89
C GLU A 330 -30.19 40.43 -11.24
N LEU A 331 -29.40 39.99 -10.25
CA LEU A 331 -27.99 39.62 -10.40
C LEU A 331 -27.82 38.10 -10.33
N HIS A 332 -27.57 37.46 -11.48
CA HIS A 332 -27.31 36.01 -11.55
C HIS A 332 -25.82 35.68 -11.32
N THR A 333 -25.37 35.79 -10.07
CA THR A 333 -24.01 35.42 -9.63
C THR A 333 -23.99 34.17 -8.76
N CYS A 334 -22.88 33.43 -8.77
CA CYS A 334 -22.68 32.25 -7.94
C CYS A 334 -21.21 32.06 -7.54
N GLU A 335 -20.97 31.22 -6.53
CA GLU A 335 -19.69 30.54 -6.35
C GLU A 335 -19.82 29.05 -6.66
N ALA A 336 -18.73 28.42 -7.09
CA ALA A 336 -18.70 27.02 -7.51
C ALA A 336 -17.65 26.23 -6.71
N SER A 337 -18.12 25.34 -5.83
CA SER A 337 -17.27 24.45 -5.04
C SER A 337 -17.32 23.02 -5.56
N LEU A 338 -16.22 22.28 -5.39
CA LEU A 338 -16.11 20.87 -5.76
C LEU A 338 -15.78 20.06 -4.52
N SER A 339 -16.52 18.97 -4.26
CA SER A 339 -16.23 18.08 -3.13
C SER A 339 -14.86 17.40 -3.22
N LYS A 340 -14.26 17.39 -4.43
CA LYS A 340 -12.83 17.13 -4.69
C LYS A 340 -12.36 17.96 -5.89
N THR A 341 -11.34 18.81 -5.70
CA THR A 341 -10.69 19.56 -6.79
C THR A 341 -9.76 18.69 -7.65
N SER A 342 -9.40 17.49 -7.18
CA SER A 342 -8.69 16.49 -7.96
C SER A 342 -9.19 15.07 -7.73
N ILE A 343 -9.13 14.24 -8.77
CA ILE A 343 -9.51 12.83 -8.71
C ILE A 343 -8.60 11.98 -9.60
N ARG A 344 -8.17 10.81 -9.09
CA ARG A 344 -7.51 9.77 -9.90
C ARG A 344 -8.53 8.72 -10.28
N VAL A 345 -8.63 8.38 -11.56
CA VAL A 345 -9.56 7.36 -12.07
C VAL A 345 -8.86 6.51 -13.13
N ASP A 346 -8.87 5.19 -12.97
CA ASP A 346 -8.34 4.27 -13.98
C ASP A 346 -9.25 4.23 -15.22
N PRO A 347 -8.70 4.16 -16.45
CA PRO A 347 -9.51 4.10 -17.66
C PRO A 347 -10.52 2.93 -17.64
N GLY A 348 -11.74 3.19 -18.08
CA GLY A 348 -12.84 2.21 -18.03
C GLY A 348 -13.42 1.97 -16.63
N LYS A 349 -12.97 2.68 -15.59
CA LYS A 349 -13.69 2.85 -14.32
C LYS A 349 -14.47 4.17 -14.33
N GLN A 350 -15.34 4.33 -13.33
CA GLN A 350 -16.08 5.56 -13.09
C GLN A 350 -15.68 6.11 -11.71
N GLY A 351 -15.32 7.39 -11.67
CA GLY A 351 -15.21 8.18 -10.44
C GLY A 351 -16.37 9.16 -10.33
N GLN A 352 -16.66 9.60 -9.11
CA GLN A 352 -17.68 10.61 -8.85
C GLN A 352 -17.11 11.79 -8.05
N VAL A 353 -17.53 12.99 -8.44
CA VAL A 353 -17.30 14.26 -7.72
C VAL A 353 -18.63 15.00 -7.68
N GLN A 354 -18.91 15.72 -6.62
CA GLN A 354 -20.08 16.59 -6.52
C GLN A 354 -19.63 18.02 -6.75
N VAL A 355 -20.30 18.75 -7.64
CA VAL A 355 -20.20 20.21 -7.72
C VAL A 355 -21.37 20.80 -6.94
N THR A 356 -21.10 21.79 -6.11
CA THR A 356 -22.12 22.60 -5.45
C THR A 356 -21.95 24.03 -5.94
N PHE A 357 -23.04 24.61 -6.40
CA PHE A 357 -23.12 26.03 -6.70
C PHE A 357 -23.85 26.71 -5.54
N GLU A 358 -23.33 27.83 -5.07
CA GLU A 358 -23.91 28.67 -4.02
C GLU A 358 -24.35 29.98 -4.68
N ASN A 359 -25.56 30.45 -4.41
CA ASN A 359 -26.05 31.71 -4.96
C ASN A 359 -25.34 32.88 -4.27
N THR A 360 -24.78 33.79 -5.06
CA THR A 360 -24.21 35.05 -4.56
C THR A 360 -24.86 36.25 -5.25
N GLY A 361 -26.04 36.04 -5.83
CA GLY A 361 -26.94 37.04 -6.37
C GLY A 361 -27.98 37.53 -5.38
N ASN A 362 -29.01 38.22 -5.90
CA ASN A 362 -30.16 38.74 -5.15
C ASN A 362 -31.52 38.21 -5.68
N ALA A 363 -31.51 37.06 -6.39
CA ALA A 363 -32.68 36.44 -7.00
C ALA A 363 -32.48 34.91 -7.18
N GLU A 364 -33.57 34.13 -7.27
CA GLU A 364 -33.51 32.70 -7.63
C GLU A 364 -33.48 32.49 -9.15
N TRP A 365 -32.61 31.62 -9.66
CA TRP A 365 -32.41 31.46 -11.12
C TRP A 365 -32.01 30.05 -11.57
N ASP A 366 -32.22 29.72 -12.85
CA ASP A 366 -32.10 28.36 -13.39
C ASP A 366 -30.66 28.05 -13.86
N ILE A 367 -29.81 27.51 -12.96
CA ILE A 367 -28.39 27.25 -13.26
C ILE A 367 -28.20 26.01 -14.16
N ASN A 368 -27.33 26.13 -15.17
CA ASN A 368 -27.00 25.08 -16.14
C ASN A 368 -25.53 24.65 -16.04
N VAL A 369 -25.27 23.34 -15.95
CA VAL A 369 -23.92 22.79 -15.69
C VAL A 369 -23.19 22.43 -16.99
N ALA A 370 -22.30 23.32 -17.42
CA ALA A 370 -21.40 23.13 -18.56
C ALA A 370 -20.00 22.61 -18.13
N ARG A 371 -19.24 22.07 -19.09
CA ARG A 371 -17.88 21.54 -18.89
C ARG A 371 -17.02 21.92 -20.10
N THR A 372 -15.81 22.42 -19.87
CA THR A 372 -14.88 22.80 -20.95
C THR A 372 -13.46 22.32 -20.65
N GLY A 373 -12.57 22.35 -21.66
CA GLY A 373 -11.20 21.84 -21.57
C GLY A 373 -10.92 20.63 -22.48
N PRO A 374 -9.64 20.22 -22.60
CA PRO A 374 -9.18 19.25 -23.60
C PRO A 374 -9.75 17.83 -23.43
N LYS A 375 -10.27 17.50 -22.24
CA LYS A 375 -10.90 16.21 -21.90
C LYS A 375 -12.29 16.36 -21.27
N ALA A 376 -13.02 17.42 -21.61
CA ALA A 376 -14.39 17.63 -21.12
C ALA A 376 -15.34 16.46 -21.44
N ASN A 377 -15.04 15.65 -22.47
CA ASN A 377 -15.77 14.42 -22.81
C ASN A 377 -15.65 13.30 -21.77
N TRP A 378 -14.68 13.36 -20.85
CA TRP A 378 -14.56 12.44 -19.71
C TRP A 378 -15.54 12.76 -18.58
N VAL A 379 -16.16 13.95 -18.57
CA VAL A 379 -17.03 14.42 -17.49
C VAL A 379 -18.48 14.56 -17.96
N SER A 380 -19.35 13.77 -17.34
CA SER A 380 -20.81 13.83 -17.49
C SER A 380 -21.46 14.29 -16.19
N VAL A 381 -22.70 14.79 -16.26
CA VAL A 381 -23.55 15.04 -15.08
C VAL A 381 -24.50 13.86 -14.97
N ASP A 382 -24.75 13.39 -13.75
CA ASP A 382 -25.73 12.34 -13.48
C ASP A 382 -27.13 12.95 -13.37
N GLY A 383 -28.11 12.40 -14.09
CA GLY A 383 -29.46 12.95 -14.13
C GLY A 383 -29.57 14.28 -14.90
N ALA A 384 -30.12 15.31 -14.25
CA ALA A 384 -30.40 16.61 -14.87
C ALA A 384 -29.18 17.53 -14.84
N SER A 385 -28.87 18.18 -15.96
CA SER A 385 -27.78 19.16 -16.07
C SER A 385 -28.20 20.61 -15.78
N SER A 386 -29.39 20.82 -15.24
CA SER A 386 -29.91 22.13 -14.87
C SER A 386 -30.90 22.05 -13.71
N GLY A 387 -31.19 23.20 -13.09
CA GLY A 387 -32.30 23.39 -12.17
C GLY A 387 -32.12 24.64 -11.31
N LEU A 388 -33.21 25.09 -10.70
CA LEU A 388 -33.27 26.27 -9.84
C LEU A 388 -32.18 26.28 -8.74
N LEU A 389 -31.43 27.37 -8.71
CA LEU A 389 -30.54 27.79 -7.63
C LEU A 389 -31.33 28.78 -6.74
N PRO A 390 -31.64 28.43 -5.48
CA PRO A 390 -32.50 29.24 -4.61
C PRO A 390 -31.81 30.50 -4.08
N TYR A 391 -32.60 31.38 -3.47
CA TYR A 391 -32.20 32.63 -2.81
C TYR A 391 -33.14 32.91 -1.61
N ASP A 392 -32.63 33.55 -0.55
CA ASP A 392 -33.27 33.70 0.78
C ASP A 392 -33.88 32.40 1.31
N THR A 393 -33.07 31.35 1.38
CA THR A 393 -33.48 30.07 1.97
C THR A 393 -32.54 29.59 3.05
N SER A 394 -32.91 28.49 3.71
CA SER A 394 -32.04 27.85 4.70
C SER A 394 -30.72 27.27 4.14
N SER A 395 -30.53 27.28 2.82
CA SER A 395 -29.31 26.87 2.12
C SER A 395 -29.44 27.23 0.63
N ASP A 396 -28.82 28.32 0.21
CA ASP A 396 -28.86 28.82 -1.17
C ASP A 396 -27.90 28.05 -2.11
N GLU A 397 -27.80 26.74 -1.86
CA GLU A 397 -26.93 25.80 -2.56
C GLU A 397 -27.72 24.91 -3.53
N ARG A 398 -27.14 24.67 -4.72
CA ARG A 398 -27.58 23.63 -5.65
C ARG A 398 -26.42 22.72 -6.04
N SER A 399 -26.53 21.44 -5.66
CA SER A 399 -25.51 20.44 -6.00
C SER A 399 -25.91 19.49 -7.13
N PHE A 400 -24.90 19.08 -7.91
CA PHE A 400 -25.01 18.16 -9.04
C PHE A 400 -23.89 17.11 -8.97
N THR A 401 -24.21 15.85 -9.26
CA THR A 401 -23.22 14.77 -9.32
C THR A 401 -22.55 14.74 -10.69
N LEU A 402 -21.21 14.75 -10.71
CA LEU A 402 -20.38 14.57 -11.89
C LEU A 402 -19.90 13.12 -11.95
N ASN A 403 -20.18 12.45 -13.07
CA ASN A 403 -19.67 11.12 -13.41
C ASN A 403 -18.44 11.27 -14.32
N ILE A 404 -17.26 10.90 -13.81
CA ILE A 404 -15.97 10.97 -14.50
C ILE A 404 -15.59 9.58 -15.00
N ALA A 405 -15.51 9.42 -16.32
CA ALA A 405 -15.18 8.15 -16.99
C ALA A 405 -14.09 8.40 -18.05
N PRO A 406 -12.79 8.30 -17.68
CA PRO A 406 -11.71 8.55 -18.62
C PRO A 406 -11.46 7.35 -19.55
N ASP A 407 -10.93 7.67 -20.73
CA ASP A 407 -10.41 6.71 -21.70
C ASP A 407 -8.87 6.61 -21.60
N ASP A 408 -8.29 5.57 -22.17
CA ASP A 408 -6.86 5.28 -22.08
C ASP A 408 -6.04 5.94 -23.22
N SER A 409 -6.53 7.07 -23.75
CA SER A 409 -5.93 7.78 -24.90
C SER A 409 -4.79 8.75 -24.54
N LEU A 410 -4.42 8.84 -23.26
CA LEU A 410 -3.20 9.48 -22.77
C LEU A 410 -2.42 8.48 -21.91
N ASP A 411 -1.15 8.79 -21.63
CA ASP A 411 -0.31 8.00 -20.76
C ASP A 411 -0.81 8.01 -19.30
N ALA A 412 -0.53 6.95 -18.55
CA ALA A 412 -0.78 6.89 -17.11
C ALA A 412 -0.12 8.08 -16.39
N ASP A 413 -0.71 8.52 -15.28
CA ASP A 413 -0.34 9.72 -14.52
C ASP A 413 -0.46 11.07 -15.27
N SER A 414 -0.90 11.08 -16.54
CA SER A 414 -1.27 12.32 -17.23
C SER A 414 -2.38 13.05 -16.48
N VAL A 415 -2.18 14.34 -16.19
CA VAL A 415 -3.19 15.21 -15.59
C VAL A 415 -3.91 15.99 -16.67
N SER A 416 -5.24 15.99 -16.65
CA SER A 416 -6.08 16.83 -17.50
C SER A 416 -7.03 17.67 -16.66
N THR A 417 -7.01 18.99 -16.87
CA THR A 417 -7.94 19.91 -16.22
C THR A 417 -9.22 20.04 -17.06
N VAL A 418 -10.37 19.88 -16.40
CA VAL A 418 -11.70 20.19 -16.94
C VAL A 418 -12.29 21.30 -16.09
N ILE A 419 -12.74 22.37 -16.73
CA ILE A 419 -13.40 23.48 -16.04
C ILE A 419 -14.90 23.18 -16.02
N VAL A 420 -15.48 23.09 -14.83
CA VAL A 420 -16.92 22.94 -14.59
C VAL A 420 -17.50 24.35 -14.45
N GLN A 421 -18.57 24.66 -15.18
CA GLN A 421 -19.12 26.02 -15.26
C GLN A 421 -20.61 26.02 -14.92
N GLY A 422 -21.00 26.90 -14.00
CA GLY A 422 -22.37 27.33 -13.79
C GLY A 422 -22.75 28.41 -14.82
N ARG A 423 -23.86 28.20 -15.53
CA ARG A 423 -24.31 29.07 -16.62
C ARG A 423 -25.75 29.51 -16.44
N ASP A 424 -26.00 30.81 -16.55
CA ASP A 424 -27.31 31.33 -16.91
C ASP A 424 -27.44 31.22 -18.45
N GLY A 425 -28.22 30.24 -18.90
CA GLY A 425 -28.45 29.94 -20.32
C GLY A 425 -27.18 29.80 -21.16
N GLY A 426 -26.71 30.92 -21.73
CA GLY A 426 -25.51 31.00 -22.57
C GLY A 426 -24.27 31.64 -21.93
N THR A 427 -24.41 32.46 -20.88
CA THR A 427 -23.29 33.12 -20.19
C THR A 427 -22.59 32.16 -19.22
N VAL A 428 -21.52 32.59 -18.55
CA VAL A 428 -20.92 31.87 -17.42
C VAL A 428 -21.05 32.78 -16.21
N ALA A 429 -21.69 32.29 -15.16
CA ALA A 429 -21.84 33.00 -13.90
C ALA A 429 -20.69 32.66 -12.94
N CYS A 430 -20.30 31.39 -12.87
CA CYS A 430 -19.21 30.91 -12.00
C CYS A 430 -18.55 29.63 -12.54
N GLU A 431 -17.32 29.33 -12.10
CA GLU A 431 -16.58 28.15 -12.57
C GLU A 431 -15.57 27.58 -11.55
N ALA A 432 -15.25 26.29 -11.70
CA ALA A 432 -14.31 25.56 -10.84
C ALA A 432 -13.40 24.59 -11.65
N GLU A 433 -12.12 24.51 -11.27
CA GLU A 433 -11.17 23.54 -11.85
C GLU A 433 -11.32 22.14 -11.24
N LEU A 434 -11.61 21.13 -12.07
CA LEU A 434 -11.46 19.72 -11.73
C LEU A 434 -10.22 19.13 -12.42
N ARG A 435 -9.26 18.64 -11.63
CA ARG A 435 -8.03 18.00 -12.13
C ARG A 435 -8.15 16.48 -12.12
N ILE A 436 -8.21 15.87 -13.30
CA ILE A 436 -8.33 14.42 -13.48
C ILE A 436 -6.93 13.84 -13.74
N THR A 437 -6.40 13.06 -12.79
CA THR A 437 -5.19 12.26 -13.00
C THR A 437 -5.57 10.91 -13.59
N LEU A 438 -5.01 10.58 -14.76
CA LEU A 438 -5.30 9.31 -15.41
C LEU A 438 -4.62 8.15 -14.67
N GLY A 439 -5.38 7.11 -14.34
CA GLY A 439 -4.84 5.87 -13.82
C GLY A 439 -4.18 4.98 -14.89
N GLN A 440 -3.78 3.78 -14.50
CA GLN A 440 -3.04 2.85 -15.37
C GLN A 440 -3.91 1.68 -15.84
N THR A 441 -4.12 1.55 -17.14
CA THR A 441 -4.46 0.25 -17.75
C THR A 441 -3.20 -0.59 -17.91
N LYS A 442 -3.32 -1.87 -17.60
CA LYS A 442 -2.26 -2.87 -17.76
C LYS A 442 -2.70 -3.95 -18.74
N GLY A 443 -1.74 -4.46 -19.51
CA GLY A 443 -1.95 -5.52 -20.49
C GLY A 443 -0.75 -5.62 -21.42
N ALA A 444 -0.43 -6.83 -21.86
CA ALA A 444 0.57 -7.09 -22.89
C ALA A 444 0.00 -8.01 -23.96
N SER A 445 0.74 -8.20 -25.04
CA SER A 445 0.53 -9.29 -26.00
C SER A 445 1.88 -9.87 -26.42
N VAL A 446 1.88 -11.14 -26.78
CA VAL A 446 3.07 -11.87 -27.25
C VAL A 446 2.85 -12.39 -28.66
N SER A 447 3.88 -12.29 -29.51
CA SER A 447 3.83 -12.80 -30.87
C SER A 447 5.17 -13.41 -31.26
N ILE A 448 5.12 -14.54 -31.96
CA ILE A 448 6.30 -15.32 -32.34
C ILE A 448 6.25 -15.50 -33.85
N PRO A 449 7.08 -14.81 -34.64
CA PRO A 449 7.03 -14.85 -36.10
C PRO A 449 7.31 -16.24 -36.70
N GLN A 450 7.98 -17.11 -35.93
CA GLN A 450 8.28 -18.49 -36.29
C GLN A 450 7.85 -19.42 -35.13
N SER A 451 6.57 -19.82 -35.15
CA SER A 451 5.97 -20.75 -34.19
C SER A 451 6.30 -22.23 -34.44
N MET A 452 7.21 -22.53 -35.38
CA MET A 452 7.69 -23.88 -35.65
C MET A 452 9.21 -23.88 -35.86
N MET A 453 9.91 -24.74 -35.12
CA MET A 453 11.35 -24.96 -35.20
C MET A 453 11.59 -26.43 -35.56
N SER A 454 11.55 -26.73 -36.87
CA SER A 454 11.66 -28.09 -37.39
C SER A 454 13.10 -28.52 -37.66
N ASN A 455 13.41 -29.78 -37.36
CA ASN A 455 14.72 -30.41 -37.56
C ASN A 455 15.80 -29.69 -36.73
N ILE A 456 15.80 -29.95 -35.42
CA ILE A 456 16.88 -29.59 -34.49
C ILE A 456 17.68 -30.87 -34.18
N GLU A 457 18.98 -30.86 -34.45
CA GLU A 457 19.86 -32.01 -34.19
C GLU A 457 19.92 -32.33 -32.67
N PRO A 458 19.89 -33.60 -32.24
CA PRO A 458 20.06 -33.97 -30.83
C PRO A 458 21.34 -33.38 -30.23
N GLY A 459 21.26 -32.86 -29.00
CA GLY A 459 22.35 -32.13 -28.35
C GLY A 459 22.61 -30.71 -28.87
N SER A 460 21.97 -30.29 -29.96
CA SER A 460 22.09 -28.92 -30.50
C SER A 460 21.05 -27.96 -29.91
N SER A 461 21.17 -26.68 -30.22
CA SER A 461 20.20 -25.65 -29.84
C SER A 461 19.83 -24.74 -31.01
N ARG A 462 18.62 -24.20 -30.97
CA ARG A 462 18.06 -23.34 -32.01
C ARG A 462 17.33 -22.15 -31.40
N THR A 463 17.37 -21.02 -32.09
CA THR A 463 16.79 -19.76 -31.62
C THR A 463 15.59 -19.33 -32.44
N THR A 464 14.67 -18.60 -31.80
CA THR A 464 13.54 -17.89 -32.43
C THR A 464 13.30 -16.58 -31.67
N THR A 465 12.68 -15.59 -32.33
CA THR A 465 12.37 -14.30 -31.70
C THR A 465 10.95 -14.26 -31.15
N VAL A 466 10.83 -13.78 -29.92
CA VAL A 466 9.56 -13.56 -29.22
C VAL A 466 9.37 -12.05 -29.09
N SER A 467 8.40 -11.48 -29.80
CA SER A 467 8.08 -10.06 -29.73
C SER A 467 7.01 -9.81 -28.67
N VAL A 468 7.32 -9.00 -27.67
CA VAL A 468 6.42 -8.63 -26.57
C VAL A 468 6.02 -7.18 -26.72
N THR A 469 4.72 -6.89 -26.68
CA THR A 469 4.16 -5.53 -26.82
C THR A 469 3.34 -5.15 -25.59
N ASN A 470 3.55 -3.93 -25.08
CA ASN A 470 2.73 -3.32 -24.04
C ASN A 470 1.46 -2.72 -24.65
N ASN A 471 0.30 -3.16 -24.16
CA ASN A 471 -1.03 -2.67 -24.54
C ASN A 471 -1.66 -1.76 -23.47
N GLY A 472 -1.01 -1.59 -22.32
CA GLY A 472 -1.40 -0.64 -21.27
C GLY A 472 -1.00 0.81 -21.58
N ASN A 473 -1.64 1.78 -20.94
CA ASN A 473 -1.32 3.20 -21.13
C ASN A 473 -0.16 3.71 -20.25
N GLY A 474 0.38 2.90 -19.34
CA GLY A 474 1.61 3.23 -18.60
C GLY A 474 2.77 2.34 -19.04
N ALA A 475 4.00 2.81 -18.83
CA ALA A 475 5.17 1.92 -18.87
C ALA A 475 5.02 0.82 -17.79
N ASP A 476 5.49 -0.39 -18.09
CA ASP A 476 5.41 -1.53 -17.18
C ASP A 476 6.56 -2.51 -17.42
N ASN A 477 6.84 -3.33 -16.41
CA ASN A 477 7.84 -4.38 -16.47
C ASN A 477 7.15 -5.75 -16.62
N PHE A 478 7.47 -6.44 -17.69
CA PHE A 478 6.92 -7.75 -18.01
C PHE A 478 7.97 -8.84 -17.74
N ARG A 479 7.54 -9.94 -17.13
CA ARG A 479 8.33 -11.16 -17.00
C ARG A 479 7.93 -12.11 -18.14
N ILE A 480 8.92 -12.76 -18.73
CA ILE A 480 8.71 -13.77 -19.78
C ILE A 480 9.05 -15.14 -19.17
N SER A 481 8.26 -16.16 -19.51
CA SER A 481 8.54 -17.55 -19.15
C SER A 481 8.04 -18.51 -20.23
N ALA A 482 8.65 -19.69 -20.30
CA ALA A 482 8.14 -20.82 -21.03
C ALA A 482 7.48 -21.83 -20.07
N SER A 483 6.58 -22.65 -20.58
CA SER A 483 6.21 -23.92 -19.94
C SER A 483 7.45 -24.80 -19.76
N ALA A 484 7.47 -25.59 -18.68
CA ALA A 484 8.47 -26.65 -18.55
C ALA A 484 8.26 -27.67 -19.69
N PRO A 485 9.28 -27.96 -20.53
CA PRO A 485 9.19 -29.00 -21.53
C PRO A 485 9.32 -30.40 -20.88
N PRO A 486 9.19 -31.50 -21.65
CA PRO A 486 9.54 -32.85 -21.20
C PRO A 486 10.99 -32.98 -20.71
N GLY A 487 11.31 -34.11 -20.09
CA GLY A 487 12.64 -34.40 -19.54
C GLY A 487 13.77 -34.19 -20.56
N GLY A 488 14.93 -33.71 -20.08
CA GLY A 488 16.11 -33.44 -20.91
C GLY A 488 16.06 -32.15 -21.75
N TRP A 489 14.90 -31.76 -22.27
CA TRP A 489 14.72 -30.53 -23.03
C TRP A 489 14.93 -29.28 -22.16
N THR A 490 15.55 -28.23 -22.72
CA THR A 490 15.69 -26.95 -22.00
C THR A 490 15.30 -25.76 -22.88
N VAL A 491 14.66 -24.77 -22.25
CA VAL A 491 14.25 -23.49 -22.86
C VAL A 491 14.85 -22.35 -22.05
N SER A 492 15.47 -21.40 -22.74
CA SER A 492 16.07 -20.22 -22.14
C SER A 492 15.75 -18.96 -22.95
N PHE A 493 15.83 -17.80 -22.30
CA PHE A 493 15.68 -16.49 -22.93
C PHE A 493 16.93 -15.66 -22.66
N ASP A 494 17.36 -14.84 -23.61
CA ASP A 494 18.46 -13.89 -23.43
C ASP A 494 18.15 -12.85 -22.34
N VAL A 495 16.87 -12.46 -22.19
CA VAL A 495 16.34 -11.72 -21.04
C VAL A 495 15.06 -12.35 -20.49
N SER A 496 14.97 -12.49 -19.16
CA SER A 496 13.79 -13.03 -18.47
C SER A 496 12.75 -11.95 -18.09
N SER A 497 13.10 -10.67 -18.25
CA SER A 497 12.18 -9.55 -18.08
C SER A 497 12.50 -8.41 -19.04
N VAL A 498 11.47 -7.64 -19.39
CA VAL A 498 11.54 -6.53 -20.34
C VAL A 498 10.78 -5.32 -19.80
N SER A 499 11.41 -4.15 -19.88
CA SER A 499 10.82 -2.85 -19.57
C SER A 499 10.33 -2.23 -20.88
N LEU A 500 9.02 -1.96 -20.99
CA LEU A 500 8.44 -1.36 -22.20
C LEU A 500 7.74 -0.03 -21.88
N GLY A 501 7.84 0.91 -22.82
CA GLY A 501 7.06 2.14 -22.82
C GLY A 501 5.55 1.86 -22.90
N SER A 502 4.71 2.88 -22.68
CA SER A 502 3.25 2.76 -22.84
C SER A 502 2.86 2.40 -24.27
N LYS A 503 1.62 1.96 -24.50
CA LYS A 503 1.08 1.72 -25.85
C LYS A 503 1.18 2.92 -26.81
N HIS A 504 1.34 4.14 -26.28
CA HIS A 504 1.49 5.40 -27.02
C HIS A 504 2.95 5.73 -27.35
N ALA A 505 3.90 5.14 -26.62
CA ALA A 505 5.33 5.35 -26.80
C ALA A 505 5.91 4.53 -27.97
N SER A 506 7.10 4.92 -28.45
CA SER A 506 7.80 4.23 -29.55
C SER A 506 8.48 2.93 -29.14
N ASP A 507 8.84 2.81 -27.87
CA ASP A 507 9.52 1.69 -27.20
C ASP A 507 8.53 0.74 -26.50
N ARG A 508 7.27 0.72 -26.98
CA ARG A 508 6.19 -0.13 -26.47
C ARG A 508 6.33 -1.62 -26.79
N SER A 509 7.33 -2.01 -27.57
CA SER A 509 7.55 -3.39 -28.01
C SER A 509 9.04 -3.68 -28.12
N ALA A 510 9.45 -4.89 -27.77
CA ALA A 510 10.81 -5.37 -27.96
C ALA A 510 10.82 -6.87 -28.30
N ASP A 511 11.87 -7.30 -29.00
CA ASP A 511 12.10 -8.68 -29.37
C ASP A 511 13.11 -9.32 -28.39
N VAL A 512 12.81 -10.56 -27.98
CA VAL A 512 13.58 -11.36 -27.02
C VAL A 512 13.97 -12.67 -27.69
N THR A 513 15.21 -13.13 -27.50
CA THR A 513 15.72 -14.34 -28.13
C THR A 513 15.40 -15.55 -27.25
N MET A 514 14.45 -16.38 -27.68
CA MET A 514 14.24 -17.70 -27.06
C MET A 514 15.20 -18.70 -27.70
N THR A 515 15.91 -19.47 -26.87
CA THR A 515 16.78 -20.58 -27.27
C THR A 515 16.23 -21.88 -26.71
N VAL A 516 16.02 -22.86 -27.59
CA VAL A 516 15.59 -24.21 -27.22
C VAL A 516 16.72 -25.19 -27.52
N THR A 517 17.09 -26.00 -26.55
CA THR A 517 18.13 -27.03 -26.65
C THR A 517 17.49 -28.40 -26.53
N VAL A 518 17.83 -29.28 -27.46
CA VAL A 518 17.35 -30.67 -27.53
C VAL A 518 18.39 -31.57 -26.86
N PRO A 519 17.99 -32.56 -26.02
CA PRO A 519 18.95 -33.46 -25.41
C PRO A 519 19.50 -34.48 -26.43
N MET A 520 20.52 -35.27 -26.07
CA MET A 520 21.26 -36.13 -27.03
C MET A 520 20.56 -37.47 -27.34
N ASP A 521 19.64 -37.86 -26.46
CA ASP A 521 18.78 -39.03 -26.49
C ASP A 521 17.43 -38.79 -27.18
N ALA A 522 17.09 -37.53 -27.51
CA ALA A 522 15.82 -37.15 -28.10
C ALA A 522 15.52 -37.88 -29.42
N LEU A 523 14.36 -38.53 -29.48
CA LEU A 523 13.92 -39.32 -30.64
C LEU A 523 13.44 -38.41 -31.78
N ALA A 524 13.67 -38.83 -33.02
CA ALA A 524 13.23 -38.10 -34.21
C ALA A 524 11.71 -37.89 -34.27
N THR A 525 10.95 -38.75 -33.59
CA THR A 525 9.48 -38.70 -33.47
C THR A 525 8.99 -37.72 -32.40
N GLU A 526 9.88 -37.12 -31.59
CA GLU A 526 9.48 -36.14 -30.57
C GLU A 526 9.06 -34.81 -31.18
N GLN A 527 7.86 -34.37 -30.79
CA GLN A 527 7.35 -33.02 -31.02
C GLN A 527 6.97 -32.41 -29.68
N VAL A 528 7.59 -31.28 -29.33
CA VAL A 528 7.34 -30.56 -28.06
C VAL A 528 6.62 -29.26 -28.34
N GLU A 529 5.49 -29.04 -27.67
CA GLU A 529 4.79 -27.75 -27.63
C GLU A 529 5.29 -26.93 -26.43
N ILE A 530 5.84 -25.75 -26.71
CA ILE A 530 6.37 -24.82 -25.72
C ILE A 530 5.41 -23.62 -25.67
N VAL A 531 4.74 -23.42 -24.54
CA VAL A 531 3.89 -22.25 -24.30
C VAL A 531 4.76 -21.13 -23.77
N VAL A 532 4.83 -20.00 -24.47
CA VAL A 532 5.51 -18.79 -24.02
C VAL A 532 4.49 -17.80 -23.47
N SER A 533 4.63 -17.47 -22.18
CA SER A 533 3.70 -16.67 -21.40
C SER A 533 4.32 -15.32 -21.03
N VAL A 534 3.55 -14.24 -21.13
CA VAL A 534 3.95 -12.89 -20.68
C VAL A 534 3.16 -12.48 -19.43
N LEU A 535 3.87 -12.26 -18.32
CA LEU A 535 3.31 -12.05 -16.99
C LEU A 535 3.69 -10.66 -16.41
N PRO A 536 2.89 -10.10 -15.49
CA PRO A 536 3.29 -8.94 -14.71
C PRO A 536 4.47 -9.26 -13.79
N ASN A 537 5.50 -8.40 -13.76
CA ASN A 537 6.67 -8.60 -12.90
C ASN A 537 6.36 -8.49 -11.39
N SER A 538 5.18 -8.00 -11.00
CA SER A 538 4.67 -8.03 -9.62
C SER A 538 4.13 -9.40 -9.18
N GLY A 539 4.05 -10.38 -10.09
CA GLY A 539 3.21 -11.57 -9.93
C GLY A 539 1.74 -11.27 -10.26
N GLY A 540 1.03 -12.30 -10.73
CA GLY A 540 -0.34 -12.23 -11.22
C GLY A 540 -0.64 -13.30 -12.28
N ALA A 541 -1.81 -13.23 -12.89
CA ALA A 541 -2.15 -14.06 -14.05
C ALA A 541 -1.38 -13.62 -15.30
N THR A 542 -1.21 -14.54 -16.26
CA THR A 542 -0.66 -14.23 -17.59
C THR A 542 -1.53 -13.20 -18.32
N TYR A 543 -0.91 -12.30 -19.09
CA TYR A 543 -1.62 -11.38 -19.99
C TYR A 543 -1.99 -12.02 -21.32
N ASP A 544 -1.04 -12.76 -21.93
CA ASP A 544 -1.16 -13.37 -23.25
C ASP A 544 -0.15 -14.52 -23.42
N GLU A 545 -0.46 -15.49 -24.28
CA GLU A 545 0.31 -16.73 -24.46
C GLU A 545 0.42 -17.12 -25.95
N ALA A 546 1.62 -17.52 -26.38
CA ALA A 546 1.88 -18.00 -27.74
C ALA A 546 2.64 -19.33 -27.71
N THR A 547 2.26 -20.26 -28.59
CA THR A 547 2.87 -21.59 -28.67
C THR A 547 3.95 -21.68 -29.74
N VAL A 548 5.00 -22.46 -29.46
CA VAL A 548 6.04 -22.84 -30.42
C VAL A 548 6.16 -24.35 -30.42
N GLN A 549 6.09 -24.96 -31.61
CA GLN A 549 6.35 -26.38 -31.79
C GLN A 549 7.82 -26.59 -32.19
N ALA A 550 8.53 -27.45 -31.47
CA ALA A 550 9.87 -27.92 -31.85
C ALA A 550 9.81 -29.37 -32.33
N THR A 551 10.59 -29.73 -33.35
CA THR A 551 10.78 -31.13 -33.76
C THR A 551 12.26 -31.46 -33.87
N VAL A 552 12.62 -32.68 -33.48
CA VAL A 552 13.97 -33.21 -33.58
C VAL A 552 14.31 -33.49 -35.05
N ALA A 553 15.60 -33.58 -35.38
CA ALA A 553 16.08 -34.08 -36.67
C ALA A 553 16.31 -35.61 -36.62
N GLU A 554 16.04 -36.28 -37.74
CA GLU A 554 16.40 -37.68 -37.95
C GLU A 554 17.92 -37.83 -38.00
N SER A 555 18.45 -38.80 -37.24
CA SER A 555 19.86 -39.16 -37.18
C SER A 555 19.97 -40.68 -37.18
N HIS A 556 20.84 -41.21 -38.04
CA HIS A 556 21.09 -42.64 -38.20
C HIS A 556 22.55 -42.93 -37.85
N GLY A 557 22.79 -44.02 -37.13
CA GLY A 557 24.10 -44.61 -36.87
C GLY A 557 23.96 -46.10 -36.65
N MET A 558 25.07 -46.84 -36.64
CA MET A 558 25.04 -48.28 -36.38
C MET A 558 26.39 -48.81 -35.91
N ASP A 559 26.35 -49.78 -34.99
CA ASP A 559 27.51 -50.62 -34.69
C ASP A 559 27.17 -52.11 -34.67
N ILE A 560 28.22 -52.94 -34.67
CA ILE A 560 28.10 -54.40 -34.66
C ILE A 560 29.22 -55.00 -33.78
N ASP A 561 28.84 -55.73 -32.73
CA ASP A 561 29.78 -56.65 -32.06
C ASP A 561 29.61 -58.09 -32.58
N ALA A 562 30.71 -58.84 -32.55
CA ALA A 562 30.79 -60.23 -32.97
C ALA A 562 31.80 -60.97 -32.08
N PRO A 563 31.47 -61.24 -30.81
CA PRO A 563 32.43 -61.64 -29.79
C PRO A 563 33.09 -63.00 -30.04
N VAL A 564 32.49 -63.84 -30.91
CA VAL A 564 33.09 -65.10 -31.36
C VAL A 564 33.24 -65.08 -32.88
N SER A 565 34.45 -64.84 -33.37
CA SER A 565 34.80 -64.81 -34.80
C SER A 565 35.36 -66.13 -35.34
N ASN A 566 35.64 -67.13 -34.49
CA ASN A 566 36.19 -68.43 -34.89
C ASN A 566 35.54 -69.57 -34.09
N GLN A 567 35.08 -70.62 -34.76
CA GLN A 567 34.43 -71.78 -34.12
C GLN A 567 34.81 -73.11 -34.77
N ARG A 568 34.68 -74.19 -34.00
CA ARG A 568 34.96 -75.57 -34.42
C ARG A 568 33.75 -76.47 -34.28
N GLY A 569 33.72 -77.56 -35.05
CA GLY A 569 32.69 -78.58 -34.88
C GLY A 569 32.87 -79.83 -35.73
N GLN A 570 32.06 -80.83 -35.43
CA GLN A 570 32.03 -82.12 -36.12
C GLN A 570 31.26 -82.05 -37.43
N VAL A 571 31.50 -82.99 -38.35
CA VAL A 571 30.83 -83.00 -39.67
C VAL A 571 29.30 -83.11 -39.55
N ASN A 572 28.58 -82.21 -40.24
CA ASN A 572 27.14 -81.94 -40.13
C ASN A 572 26.65 -81.27 -38.82
N ALA A 573 27.52 -80.87 -37.90
CA ALA A 573 27.13 -79.94 -36.84
C ALA A 573 26.76 -78.56 -37.42
N TRP A 574 26.02 -77.77 -36.65
CA TRP A 574 25.86 -76.33 -36.90
C TRP A 574 26.74 -75.57 -35.91
N LEU A 575 27.43 -74.54 -36.39
CA LEU A 575 28.14 -73.55 -35.61
C LEU A 575 27.25 -72.30 -35.49
N ARG A 576 27.24 -71.65 -34.33
CA ARG A 576 26.40 -70.47 -34.03
C ARG A 576 27.30 -69.29 -33.69
N PHE A 577 27.59 -68.44 -34.66
CA PHE A 577 28.35 -67.21 -34.43
C PHE A 577 27.37 -66.09 -34.02
N PRO A 578 27.36 -65.63 -32.76
CA PRO A 578 26.52 -64.51 -32.32
C PRO A 578 27.01 -63.18 -32.92
N ILE A 579 26.07 -62.29 -33.19
CA ILE A 579 26.28 -60.95 -33.75
C ILE A 579 25.28 -60.02 -33.08
N THR A 580 25.75 -59.01 -32.36
CA THR A 580 24.91 -57.96 -31.76
C THR A 580 24.87 -56.78 -32.72
N ILE A 581 23.68 -56.33 -33.13
CA ILE A 581 23.49 -55.16 -33.98
C ILE A 581 22.97 -54.01 -33.11
N GLU A 582 23.66 -52.86 -33.10
CA GLU A 582 23.26 -51.68 -32.35
C GLU A 582 22.80 -50.56 -33.28
N ASN A 583 21.63 -49.97 -32.98
CA ASN A 583 21.10 -48.81 -33.67
C ASN A 583 21.45 -47.53 -32.91
N GLU A 584 22.61 -46.95 -33.22
CA GLU A 584 23.01 -45.65 -32.65
C GLU A 584 22.10 -44.48 -33.11
N GLY A 585 21.18 -44.70 -34.05
CA GLY A 585 20.23 -43.69 -34.52
C GLY A 585 19.17 -43.29 -33.47
N ASN A 586 18.59 -42.10 -33.63
CA ASN A 586 17.45 -41.63 -32.84
C ASN A 586 16.08 -41.93 -33.50
N VAL A 587 16.08 -42.83 -34.48
CA VAL A 587 14.91 -43.35 -35.19
C VAL A 587 15.07 -44.86 -35.36
N ASP A 588 13.95 -45.59 -35.36
CA ASP A 588 13.94 -47.04 -35.67
C ASP A 588 14.60 -47.30 -37.03
N ALA A 589 15.39 -48.38 -37.12
CA ALA A 589 16.14 -48.71 -38.32
C ALA A 589 16.00 -50.19 -38.71
N THR A 590 15.87 -50.43 -40.01
CA THR A 590 15.78 -51.76 -40.60
C THR A 590 17.14 -52.23 -41.09
N PHE A 591 17.68 -53.29 -40.50
CA PHE A 591 18.98 -53.86 -40.84
C PHE A 591 18.81 -55.14 -41.68
N ARG A 592 19.64 -55.30 -42.72
CA ARG A 592 19.70 -56.52 -43.54
C ARG A 592 21.05 -57.22 -43.39
N CYS A 593 21.04 -58.51 -43.04
CA CYS A 593 22.24 -59.34 -42.91
C CYS A 593 22.49 -60.14 -44.20
N VAL A 594 23.74 -60.11 -44.70
CA VAL A 594 24.13 -60.78 -45.96
C VAL A 594 25.50 -61.43 -45.82
N VAL A 595 25.67 -62.67 -46.31
CA VAL A 595 27.00 -63.27 -46.51
C VAL A 595 27.52 -62.83 -47.89
N MET A 596 28.64 -62.12 -47.92
CA MET A 596 29.23 -61.49 -49.11
C MET A 596 30.18 -62.42 -49.87
N ASP A 597 31.04 -63.15 -49.14
CA ASP A 597 31.84 -64.24 -49.69
C ASP A 597 32.08 -65.38 -48.68
N GLN A 598 32.47 -66.55 -49.20
CA GLN A 598 32.97 -67.69 -48.44
C GLN A 598 34.20 -68.26 -49.15
N THR A 599 35.28 -68.54 -48.41
CA THR A 599 36.52 -69.08 -48.99
C THR A 599 37.27 -70.00 -48.01
N PRO A 600 37.90 -71.10 -48.45
CA PRO A 600 37.93 -71.66 -49.80
C PRO A 600 36.70 -72.53 -50.16
N SER A 601 35.80 -72.81 -49.21
CA SER A 601 34.68 -73.75 -49.36
C SER A 601 33.35 -73.08 -49.09
N GLU A 602 32.37 -73.25 -49.97
CA GLU A 602 30.98 -72.81 -49.71
C GLU A 602 30.28 -73.83 -48.80
N TRP A 603 30.01 -73.46 -47.55
CA TRP A 603 29.26 -74.24 -46.57
C TRP A 603 27.84 -73.67 -46.42
N THR A 604 26.87 -74.51 -46.05
CA THR A 604 25.47 -74.09 -45.90
C THR A 604 25.31 -73.09 -44.74
N THR A 605 24.80 -71.89 -45.02
CA THR A 605 24.59 -70.80 -44.03
C THR A 605 23.15 -70.32 -43.94
N ARG A 606 22.74 -69.83 -42.77
CA ARG A 606 21.50 -69.06 -42.52
C ARG A 606 21.72 -68.06 -41.38
N PHE A 607 21.06 -66.90 -41.38
CA PHE A 607 20.93 -66.09 -40.17
C PHE A 607 19.71 -66.54 -39.37
N VAL A 608 19.78 -66.46 -38.04
CA VAL A 608 18.65 -66.71 -37.13
C VAL A 608 18.52 -65.64 -36.06
N ASP A 609 17.31 -65.53 -35.50
CA ASP A 609 16.99 -64.75 -34.30
C ASP A 609 17.22 -65.55 -33.00
N ASP A 610 16.79 -65.00 -31.86
CA ASP A 610 16.75 -65.62 -30.54
C ASP A 610 15.92 -66.93 -30.50
N GLN A 611 14.95 -67.04 -31.41
CA GLN A 611 14.00 -68.15 -31.53
C GLN A 611 14.38 -69.18 -32.60
N ASP A 612 15.62 -69.13 -33.10
CA ASP A 612 16.17 -70.03 -34.14
C ASP A 612 15.44 -69.94 -35.52
N GLN A 613 14.57 -68.93 -35.70
CA GLN A 613 13.84 -68.68 -36.94
C GLN A 613 14.74 -67.99 -37.96
N THR A 614 14.61 -68.33 -39.25
CA THR A 614 15.51 -67.81 -40.27
C THR A 614 15.14 -66.40 -40.71
N ILE A 615 16.00 -65.43 -40.39
CA ILE A 615 15.85 -64.02 -40.72
C ILE A 615 16.73 -63.59 -41.90
N ILE A 616 16.46 -62.40 -42.44
CA ILE A 616 17.23 -61.73 -43.51
C ILE A 616 17.26 -60.21 -43.24
N GLU A 617 16.10 -59.67 -42.84
CA GLU A 617 15.89 -58.28 -42.44
C GLU A 617 15.30 -58.25 -41.03
N VAL A 618 15.65 -57.25 -40.24
CA VAL A 618 15.19 -57.08 -38.85
C VAL A 618 15.08 -55.60 -38.50
N GLN A 619 14.09 -55.23 -37.69
CA GLN A 619 13.89 -53.85 -37.22
C GLN A 619 14.45 -53.73 -35.80
N VAL A 620 15.32 -52.74 -35.56
CA VAL A 620 15.86 -52.43 -34.24
C VAL A 620 15.35 -51.03 -33.83
N PRO A 621 14.80 -50.86 -32.61
CA PRO A 621 14.34 -49.56 -32.13
C PRO A 621 15.44 -48.49 -32.12
N ALA A 622 15.05 -47.21 -32.12
CA ALA A 622 15.98 -46.11 -31.84
C ALA A 622 16.77 -46.35 -30.53
N ARG A 623 18.10 -46.17 -30.56
CA ARG A 623 19.02 -46.44 -29.43
C ARG A 623 18.92 -47.86 -28.83
N GLY A 624 18.38 -48.82 -29.57
CA GLY A 624 18.29 -50.22 -29.17
C GLY A 624 19.40 -51.09 -29.76
N SER A 625 19.67 -52.22 -29.13
CA SER A 625 20.46 -53.32 -29.68
C SER A 625 19.58 -54.55 -29.95
N LEU A 626 20.09 -55.49 -30.77
CA LEU A 626 19.45 -56.78 -30.99
C LEU A 626 20.48 -57.86 -31.36
N ASP A 627 20.38 -59.01 -30.70
CA ASP A 627 21.18 -60.19 -31.00
C ASP A 627 20.60 -61.02 -32.14
N VAL A 628 21.46 -61.38 -33.09
CA VAL A 628 21.21 -62.34 -34.16
C VAL A 628 22.36 -63.35 -34.20
N ALA A 629 22.20 -64.46 -34.92
CA ALA A 629 23.29 -65.43 -35.10
C ALA A 629 23.45 -65.91 -36.55
N LEU A 630 24.69 -65.94 -37.02
CA LEU A 630 25.06 -66.67 -38.23
C LEU A 630 25.21 -68.15 -37.90
N MET A 631 24.32 -68.97 -38.44
CA MET A 631 24.37 -70.43 -38.36
C MET A 631 25.08 -71.01 -39.58
N VAL A 632 26.26 -71.61 -39.37
CA VAL A 632 27.08 -72.24 -40.43
C VAL A 632 27.12 -73.75 -40.22
N LYS A 633 26.73 -74.54 -41.22
CA LYS A 633 26.80 -76.00 -41.16
C LYS A 633 28.22 -76.48 -41.50
N VAL A 634 28.80 -77.35 -40.67
CA VAL A 634 30.12 -77.94 -40.91
C VAL A 634 30.04 -78.98 -42.02
N GLU A 635 30.68 -78.71 -43.16
CA GLU A 635 30.65 -79.57 -44.35
C GLU A 635 32.08 -79.81 -44.86
N GLY A 636 32.50 -81.06 -45.00
CA GLY A 636 33.89 -81.37 -45.31
C GLY A 636 34.19 -82.87 -45.42
N VAL A 637 35.43 -83.20 -45.77
CA VAL A 637 35.92 -84.56 -46.01
C VAL A 637 37.18 -84.84 -45.20
N GLU A 638 38.10 -83.89 -45.09
CA GLU A 638 39.35 -84.01 -44.31
C GLU A 638 39.24 -83.31 -42.94
N GLU A 639 40.10 -83.70 -42.00
CA GLU A 639 40.19 -83.05 -40.68
C GLU A 639 40.85 -81.68 -40.87
N ARG A 640 40.34 -80.62 -40.22
CA ARG A 640 40.74 -79.22 -40.42
C ARG A 640 40.34 -78.58 -41.75
N ASP A 641 39.42 -79.19 -42.50
CA ASP A 641 38.68 -78.46 -43.54
C ASP A 641 38.03 -77.21 -42.92
N SER A 642 38.20 -76.05 -43.54
CA SER A 642 37.70 -74.79 -43.00
C SER A 642 37.13 -73.87 -44.07
N THR A 643 36.35 -72.89 -43.62
CA THR A 643 35.89 -71.77 -44.44
C THR A 643 35.88 -70.46 -43.64
N THR A 644 36.23 -69.38 -44.32
CA THR A 644 36.16 -68.00 -43.84
C THR A 644 35.02 -67.31 -44.58
N LEU A 645 34.09 -66.71 -43.84
CA LEU A 645 32.89 -66.06 -44.37
C LEU A 645 32.95 -64.56 -44.05
N ARG A 646 32.75 -63.69 -45.04
CA ARG A 646 32.52 -62.26 -44.77
C ARG A 646 31.03 -61.97 -44.73
N VAL A 647 30.56 -61.47 -43.59
CA VAL A 647 29.20 -60.96 -43.41
C VAL A 647 29.23 -59.45 -43.56
N ARG A 648 28.19 -58.89 -44.17
CA ARG A 648 27.86 -57.47 -44.17
C ARG A 648 26.47 -57.28 -43.59
N VAL A 649 26.32 -56.29 -42.72
CA VAL A 649 25.00 -55.78 -42.31
C VAL A 649 24.80 -54.40 -42.92
N ILE A 650 23.58 -54.11 -43.35
CA ILE A 650 23.22 -52.89 -44.09
C ILE A 650 22.01 -52.24 -43.42
N ASN A 651 22.13 -50.99 -42.97
CA ASN A 651 21.00 -50.15 -42.59
C ASN A 651 20.27 -49.71 -43.87
N LEU A 652 19.00 -50.11 -44.02
CA LEU A 652 18.20 -49.87 -45.23
C LEU A 652 17.53 -48.49 -45.25
N ASP A 653 17.31 -47.90 -44.08
CA ASP A 653 16.61 -46.62 -43.94
C ASP A 653 17.60 -45.44 -44.07
N HIS A 654 18.86 -45.62 -43.66
CA HIS A 654 19.93 -44.68 -43.97
C HIS A 654 20.34 -44.78 -45.46
N ASN A 655 20.04 -43.74 -46.24
CA ASN A 655 20.36 -43.65 -47.66
C ASN A 655 21.78 -43.08 -47.95
N GLY A 656 22.65 -43.05 -46.94
CA GLY A 656 24.01 -42.52 -47.04
C GLY A 656 24.90 -43.33 -48.00
N ALA A 657 25.57 -42.62 -48.90
CA ALA A 657 26.74 -43.09 -49.63
C ALA A 657 28.00 -42.30 -49.23
N GLN A 658 27.97 -41.74 -48.01
CA GLN A 658 29.11 -41.18 -47.30
C GLN A 658 29.93 -42.31 -46.68
N ASP A 659 31.18 -42.01 -46.39
CA ASP A 659 32.29 -42.85 -45.92
C ASP A 659 33.15 -41.85 -45.14
N GLU A 660 32.72 -41.51 -43.92
CA GLU A 660 33.27 -40.39 -43.13
C GLU A 660 34.47 -40.80 -42.27
N ASP A 661 34.60 -42.09 -41.93
CA ASP A 661 35.79 -42.63 -41.26
C ASP A 661 36.92 -43.04 -42.24
N GLY A 662 36.59 -43.33 -43.50
CA GLY A 662 37.54 -43.66 -44.56
C GLY A 662 37.90 -45.14 -44.67
N ASP A 663 37.11 -46.07 -44.10
CA ASP A 663 37.38 -47.51 -44.17
C ASP A 663 37.13 -48.12 -45.57
N GLY A 664 36.33 -47.46 -46.41
CA GLY A 664 35.99 -47.87 -47.78
C GLY A 664 34.65 -48.59 -47.92
N LEU A 665 33.88 -48.71 -46.85
CA LEU A 665 32.45 -49.01 -46.82
C LEU A 665 31.66 -47.69 -46.64
N PRO A 666 30.42 -47.61 -47.13
CA PRO A 666 29.56 -46.48 -46.76
C PRO A 666 29.05 -46.60 -45.32
N ASP A 667 28.84 -45.48 -44.62
CA ASP A 667 28.48 -45.44 -43.18
C ASP A 667 27.16 -46.17 -42.83
N ASN A 668 26.36 -46.58 -43.83
CA ASN A 668 25.18 -47.44 -43.65
C ASN A 668 25.49 -48.95 -43.69
N GLN A 669 26.77 -49.35 -43.68
CA GLN A 669 27.24 -50.73 -43.82
C GLN A 669 28.45 -50.99 -42.91
N LYS A 670 28.49 -52.16 -42.26
CA LYS A 670 29.70 -52.69 -41.59
C LYS A 670 29.92 -54.16 -41.96
N GLU A 671 31.17 -54.61 -41.96
CA GLU A 671 31.57 -55.99 -42.30
C GLU A 671 32.31 -56.72 -41.16
N VAL A 672 32.02 -58.00 -41.00
CA VAL A 672 32.67 -58.90 -40.04
C VAL A 672 33.14 -60.17 -40.77
N ASN A 673 34.29 -60.73 -40.37
CA ASN A 673 34.81 -61.98 -40.93
C ASN A 673 34.76 -63.10 -39.88
N PHE A 674 34.11 -64.22 -40.23
CA PHE A 674 33.98 -65.41 -39.38
C PHE A 674 34.79 -66.58 -39.94
N VAL A 675 35.27 -67.47 -39.08
CA VAL A 675 36.05 -68.66 -39.45
C VAL A 675 35.41 -69.91 -38.83
N ALA A 676 35.17 -70.93 -39.66
CA ALA A 676 34.65 -72.23 -39.26
C ALA A 676 35.67 -73.33 -39.61
N GLU A 677 36.11 -74.13 -38.64
CA GLU A 677 37.05 -75.25 -38.84
C GLU A 677 36.44 -76.60 -38.40
N ARG A 678 36.47 -77.63 -39.25
CA ARG A 678 36.06 -78.99 -38.86
C ARG A 678 37.07 -79.59 -37.89
N PHE A 679 36.58 -80.09 -36.76
CA PHE A 679 37.38 -80.78 -35.76
C PHE A 679 36.63 -81.98 -35.16
N ASP A 680 37.32 -83.12 -35.01
CA ASP A 680 36.68 -84.41 -34.67
C ASP A 680 36.68 -84.72 -33.14
N LYS A 681 37.09 -83.78 -32.28
CA LYS A 681 36.96 -83.91 -30.81
C LYS A 681 35.56 -83.55 -30.31
N VAL A 682 35.29 -83.85 -29.04
CA VAL A 682 34.10 -83.40 -28.31
C VAL A 682 34.53 -82.32 -27.31
N TYR A 683 34.05 -81.11 -27.54
CA TYR A 683 34.19 -79.97 -26.62
C TYR A 683 32.83 -79.74 -25.93
N SER A 684 32.83 -79.54 -24.62
CA SER A 684 31.60 -79.49 -23.81
C SER A 684 31.90 -78.92 -22.42
N MET A 685 31.05 -78.00 -21.96
CA MET A 685 31.10 -77.41 -20.62
C MET A 685 29.80 -77.69 -19.88
N ASP A 686 29.85 -77.60 -18.55
CA ASP A 686 28.74 -77.87 -17.65
C ASP A 686 28.88 -77.00 -16.39
N VAL A 687 27.77 -76.57 -15.80
CA VAL A 687 27.70 -75.60 -14.70
C VAL A 687 26.62 -75.97 -13.70
N ARG A 688 26.91 -75.80 -12.41
CA ARG A 688 25.99 -76.07 -11.29
C ARG A 688 26.16 -75.03 -10.18
N LEU A 689 25.12 -74.83 -9.38
CA LEU A 689 25.20 -74.00 -8.16
C LEU A 689 26.10 -74.67 -7.09
N ALA A 690 26.69 -73.86 -6.22
CA ALA A 690 27.58 -74.33 -5.14
C ALA A 690 26.85 -74.79 -3.89
N ASP A 691 25.85 -74.03 -3.45
CA ASP A 691 25.20 -74.21 -2.16
C ASP A 691 23.97 -75.14 -2.22
N ALA A 692 23.37 -75.41 -1.05
CA ALA A 692 22.48 -76.55 -0.77
C ALA A 692 21.08 -76.58 -1.44
N PHE A 693 20.95 -76.10 -2.68
CA PHE A 693 19.72 -76.12 -3.48
C PHE A 693 19.70 -77.31 -4.46
N SER A 694 18.68 -78.16 -4.38
CA SER A 694 18.53 -79.31 -5.28
C SER A 694 17.81 -78.93 -6.58
N GLY A 695 18.45 -78.16 -7.44
CA GLY A 695 17.95 -77.79 -8.77
C GLY A 695 18.74 -76.68 -9.45
N ASP A 696 18.49 -76.49 -10.74
CA ASP A 696 19.25 -75.59 -11.62
C ASP A 696 18.78 -74.12 -11.54
N THR A 697 18.14 -73.73 -10.42
CA THR A 697 17.50 -72.42 -10.26
C THR A 697 17.63 -71.88 -8.83
N GLN A 698 18.19 -70.68 -8.71
CA GLN A 698 18.23 -69.92 -7.46
C GLN A 698 17.25 -68.74 -7.51
N ARG A 699 16.75 -68.32 -6.34
CA ARG A 699 16.01 -67.06 -6.17
C ARG A 699 16.81 -66.08 -5.32
N VAL A 700 16.77 -64.80 -5.69
CA VAL A 700 17.46 -63.69 -5.03
C VAL A 700 16.47 -62.53 -4.90
N GLU A 701 16.35 -61.95 -3.71
CA GLU A 701 15.50 -60.77 -3.43
C GLU A 701 16.43 -59.61 -3.04
N LEU A 702 16.41 -58.51 -3.78
CA LEU A 702 17.32 -57.36 -3.59
C LEU A 702 16.59 -56.02 -3.77
N PRO A 703 17.02 -54.94 -3.10
CA PRO A 703 16.54 -53.59 -3.37
C PRO A 703 17.21 -52.98 -4.62
N PRO A 704 16.67 -51.90 -5.21
CA PRO A 704 17.38 -51.09 -6.20
C PRO A 704 18.75 -50.64 -5.69
N GLY A 705 19.80 -50.81 -6.49
CA GLY A 705 21.19 -50.55 -6.07
C GLY A 705 21.84 -51.61 -5.16
N GLY A 706 21.10 -52.61 -4.69
CA GLY A 706 21.63 -53.71 -3.87
C GLY A 706 22.43 -54.74 -4.68
N SER A 707 23.31 -55.49 -4.03
CA SER A 707 24.14 -56.51 -4.69
C SER A 707 24.31 -57.80 -3.88
N MET A 708 24.60 -58.91 -4.58
CA MET A 708 24.81 -60.25 -4.01
C MET A 708 25.77 -61.07 -4.89
N SER A 709 26.60 -61.91 -4.27
CA SER A 709 27.39 -62.95 -4.96
C SER A 709 26.64 -64.29 -5.01
N VAL A 710 26.73 -64.99 -6.13
CA VAL A 710 26.16 -66.32 -6.36
C VAL A 710 27.27 -67.27 -6.83
N ASP A 711 27.53 -68.33 -6.06
CA ASP A 711 28.67 -69.22 -6.25
C ASP A 711 28.34 -70.38 -7.20
N LEU A 712 29.13 -70.50 -8.27
CA LEU A 712 28.96 -71.46 -9.37
C LEU A 712 30.16 -72.40 -9.48
N TRP A 713 29.92 -73.69 -9.71
CA TRP A 713 30.97 -74.64 -10.12
C TRP A 713 30.86 -74.93 -11.61
N VAL A 714 31.98 -74.81 -12.32
CA VAL A 714 32.06 -75.03 -13.76
C VAL A 714 33.08 -76.13 -14.08
N ARG A 715 32.73 -77.04 -15.00
CA ARG A 715 33.60 -78.15 -15.44
C ARG A 715 33.57 -78.39 -16.94
N ASN A 716 34.68 -78.93 -17.43
CA ASN A 716 34.82 -79.47 -18.77
C ASN A 716 34.28 -80.90 -18.79
N THR A 717 33.26 -81.16 -19.60
CA THR A 717 32.63 -82.47 -19.82
C THR A 717 33.00 -83.10 -21.17
N GLY A 718 33.87 -82.45 -21.94
CA GLY A 718 34.39 -82.93 -23.21
C GLY A 718 35.54 -83.93 -23.06
N ASN A 719 36.14 -84.30 -24.20
CA ASN A 719 37.39 -85.08 -24.27
C ASN A 719 38.58 -84.23 -24.79
N ALA A 720 38.44 -82.92 -24.61
CA ALA A 720 39.39 -81.92 -25.02
C ALA A 720 40.20 -81.42 -23.82
N SER A 721 41.37 -82.01 -23.61
CA SER A 721 42.33 -81.62 -22.56
C SER A 721 42.93 -80.21 -22.68
N MET A 722 42.41 -79.39 -23.58
CA MET A 722 42.56 -77.94 -23.66
C MET A 722 41.25 -77.43 -24.23
N ASP A 723 40.44 -76.78 -23.38
CA ASP A 723 39.18 -76.15 -23.74
C ASP A 723 39.01 -74.87 -22.91
N MET A 724 38.21 -73.94 -23.42
CA MET A 724 38.00 -72.63 -22.81
C MET A 724 36.51 -72.36 -22.71
N ALA A 725 36.07 -72.08 -21.48
CA ALA A 725 34.69 -71.82 -21.12
C ALA A 725 34.33 -70.36 -21.42
N VAL A 726 33.24 -70.17 -22.15
CA VAL A 726 32.66 -68.86 -22.48
C VAL A 726 31.31 -68.78 -21.79
N PHE A 727 31.07 -67.70 -21.07
CA PHE A 727 29.81 -67.49 -20.34
C PHE A 727 28.88 -66.62 -21.18
N GLU A 728 27.76 -67.20 -21.64
CA GLU A 728 26.63 -66.46 -22.20
C GLU A 728 25.61 -66.26 -21.06
N PHE A 729 25.17 -65.02 -20.81
CA PHE A 729 24.11 -64.74 -19.83
C PHE A 729 23.05 -63.86 -20.47
N ASN A 730 21.80 -64.29 -20.37
CA ASN A 730 20.67 -63.65 -21.05
C ASN A 730 19.64 -63.20 -20.02
N GLY A 731 19.09 -61.99 -20.18
CA GLY A 731 18.14 -61.41 -19.24
C GLY A 731 18.77 -60.54 -18.15
N LEU A 732 17.89 -59.88 -17.37
CA LEU A 732 18.16 -58.76 -16.45
C LEU A 732 18.78 -57.50 -17.09
N GLU A 733 18.83 -57.41 -18.43
CA GLU A 733 19.25 -56.21 -19.15
C GLU A 733 18.44 -54.97 -18.73
N GLY A 734 19.12 -53.85 -18.51
CA GLY A 734 18.55 -52.64 -17.92
C GLY A 734 18.24 -52.73 -16.41
N LEU A 735 17.87 -53.90 -15.90
CA LEU A 735 17.43 -54.13 -14.53
C LEU A 735 18.59 -54.39 -13.54
N ALA A 736 19.64 -55.11 -13.96
CA ALA A 736 20.82 -55.40 -13.14
C ALA A 736 22.10 -55.54 -13.98
N THR A 737 23.24 -55.18 -13.38
CA THR A 737 24.57 -55.47 -13.91
C THR A 737 25.13 -56.76 -13.30
N ARG A 738 26.12 -57.34 -13.97
CA ARG A 738 26.74 -58.63 -13.62
C ARG A 738 28.26 -58.55 -13.76
N GLU A 739 28.98 -59.08 -12.80
CA GLU A 739 30.45 -59.25 -12.81
C GLU A 739 30.80 -60.70 -12.47
N VAL A 740 31.86 -61.23 -13.10
CA VAL A 740 32.28 -62.63 -12.98
C VAL A 740 33.67 -62.66 -12.35
N LEU A 741 33.76 -63.13 -11.11
CA LEU A 741 35.03 -63.24 -10.38
C LEU A 741 35.48 -64.71 -10.31
N VAL A 742 36.77 -64.95 -10.48
CA VAL A 742 37.40 -66.26 -10.25
C VAL A 742 38.60 -66.06 -9.34
N TYR A 743 38.54 -66.64 -8.14
CA TYR A 743 39.50 -66.40 -7.06
C TYR A 743 39.70 -64.90 -6.75
N GLY A 744 38.62 -64.12 -6.78
CA GLY A 744 38.62 -62.67 -6.54
C GLY A 744 39.20 -61.81 -7.67
N LEU A 745 39.35 -62.34 -8.89
CA LEU A 745 39.78 -61.59 -10.08
C LEU A 745 38.69 -61.57 -11.16
N PRO A 746 38.38 -60.42 -11.79
CA PRO A 746 37.35 -60.33 -12.81
C PRO A 746 37.77 -61.01 -14.12
N VAL A 747 36.84 -61.77 -14.71
CA VAL A 747 37.02 -62.54 -15.94
C VAL A 747 36.23 -61.90 -17.08
N THR A 748 36.96 -61.27 -18.01
CA THR A 748 36.42 -60.58 -19.19
C THR A 748 36.60 -61.34 -20.51
N GLY A 749 36.91 -62.64 -20.44
CA GLY A 749 37.18 -63.48 -21.60
C GLY A 749 37.18 -64.99 -21.28
N PRO A 750 37.53 -65.85 -22.25
CA PRO A 750 37.42 -67.30 -22.10
C PRO A 750 38.27 -67.87 -20.95
N LEU A 751 37.63 -68.67 -20.08
CA LEU A 751 38.24 -69.25 -18.88
C LEU A 751 38.78 -70.66 -19.19
N TYR A 752 40.07 -70.92 -18.97
CA TYR A 752 40.65 -72.25 -19.20
C TYR A 752 40.18 -73.26 -18.13
N ILE A 753 39.54 -74.36 -18.57
CA ILE A 753 39.07 -75.44 -17.68
C ILE A 753 39.61 -76.80 -18.16
N PRO A 754 40.53 -77.45 -17.42
CA PRO A 754 41.11 -78.72 -17.80
C PRO A 754 40.14 -79.90 -17.59
N GLU A 755 40.17 -80.85 -18.54
CA GLU A 755 39.56 -82.18 -18.43
C GLU A 755 40.34 -83.04 -17.40
N GLY A 756 39.70 -83.48 -16.32
CA GLY A 756 40.27 -84.48 -15.41
C GLY A 756 39.69 -84.51 -13.99
N TYR A 757 40.45 -85.16 -13.10
CA TYR A 757 40.18 -85.31 -11.67
C TYR A 757 41.20 -84.49 -10.87
N GLY A 758 40.71 -83.73 -9.89
CA GLY A 758 41.51 -82.92 -8.98
C GLY A 758 41.48 -83.45 -7.55
N ILE A 759 42.46 -83.02 -6.75
CA ILE A 759 42.53 -83.31 -5.32
C ILE A 759 41.77 -82.22 -4.57
N TRP A 760 40.69 -82.60 -3.87
CA TRP A 760 39.83 -81.73 -3.08
C TRP A 760 40.23 -81.74 -1.60
N ASN A 761 40.44 -80.58 -1.00
CA ASN A 761 40.63 -80.43 0.45
C ASN A 761 39.27 -80.24 1.14
N VAL A 762 38.86 -81.21 1.95
CA VAL A 762 37.57 -81.24 2.66
C VAL A 762 37.50 -80.19 3.76
N ALA A 763 38.63 -79.78 4.34
CA ALA A 763 38.68 -78.79 5.42
C ALA A 763 38.71 -77.32 4.94
N GLU A 764 39.09 -77.09 3.67
CA GLU A 764 39.21 -75.76 3.06
C GLU A 764 38.23 -75.54 1.89
N SER A 765 37.39 -76.52 1.57
CA SER A 765 36.40 -76.51 0.47
C SER A 765 36.95 -76.04 -0.89
N ARG A 766 38.16 -76.50 -1.26
CA ARG A 766 38.83 -76.10 -2.51
C ARG A 766 39.70 -77.21 -3.09
N PHE A 767 39.99 -77.11 -4.39
CA PHE A 767 41.01 -77.94 -5.04
C PHE A 767 42.44 -77.51 -4.67
N MET A 768 43.36 -78.47 -4.71
CA MET A 768 44.78 -78.26 -4.44
C MET A 768 45.55 -77.79 -5.68
N PHE A 769 46.46 -76.85 -5.46
CA PHE A 769 47.37 -76.30 -6.46
C PHE A 769 48.82 -76.71 -6.14
N ASP A 770 49.68 -76.71 -7.16
CA ASP A 770 51.12 -76.97 -7.01
C ASP A 770 51.91 -75.71 -6.57
N ASP A 771 53.22 -75.88 -6.34
CA ASP A 771 54.13 -74.79 -5.96
C ASP A 771 54.25 -73.67 -7.03
N ALA A 772 53.71 -73.86 -8.23
CA ALA A 772 53.66 -72.87 -9.31
C ALA A 772 52.28 -72.20 -9.46
N GLY A 773 51.29 -72.61 -8.66
CA GLY A 773 49.91 -72.09 -8.72
C GLY A 773 49.04 -72.73 -9.80
N ALA A 774 49.46 -73.84 -10.41
CA ALA A 774 48.63 -74.62 -11.32
C ALA A 774 47.80 -75.67 -10.56
N PRO A 775 46.54 -75.94 -10.95
CA PRO A 775 45.71 -76.92 -10.25
C PRO A 775 46.23 -78.35 -10.51
N ILE A 776 46.27 -79.18 -9.47
CA ILE A 776 46.74 -80.57 -9.57
C ILE A 776 45.62 -81.43 -10.16
N VAL A 777 45.59 -81.53 -11.49
CA VAL A 777 44.56 -82.24 -12.27
C VAL A 777 45.18 -83.33 -13.14
N GLU A 778 44.62 -84.53 -13.07
CA GLU A 778 45.06 -85.71 -13.84
C GLU A 778 43.88 -86.34 -14.59
N ARG A 779 44.15 -86.96 -15.76
CA ARG A 779 43.08 -87.44 -16.66
C ARG A 779 42.15 -88.50 -16.05
N ASN A 780 42.69 -89.33 -15.15
CA ASN A 780 42.00 -90.47 -14.56
C ASN A 780 42.09 -90.40 -13.03
N GLU A 781 41.09 -90.92 -12.33
CA GLU A 781 41.09 -91.04 -10.86
C GLU A 781 42.34 -91.77 -10.32
N GLU A 782 42.75 -92.89 -10.93
CA GLU A 782 43.97 -93.63 -10.58
C GLU A 782 45.27 -92.79 -10.74
N ALA A 783 45.28 -91.83 -11.68
CA ALA A 783 46.40 -90.94 -11.88
C ALA A 783 46.38 -89.78 -10.87
N ALA A 784 45.20 -89.24 -10.54
CA ALA A 784 45.04 -88.27 -9.46
C ALA A 784 45.44 -88.85 -8.08
N GLN A 785 45.14 -90.13 -7.83
CA GLN A 785 45.61 -90.86 -6.64
C GLN A 785 47.15 -90.92 -6.58
N LEU A 786 47.81 -91.13 -7.72
CA LEU A 786 49.28 -91.11 -7.80
C LEU A 786 49.85 -89.69 -7.64
N ALA A 787 49.19 -88.66 -8.20
CA ALA A 787 49.56 -87.26 -8.01
C ALA A 787 49.44 -86.82 -6.55
N GLN A 788 48.39 -87.23 -5.83
CA GLN A 788 48.22 -86.97 -4.40
C GLN A 788 49.37 -87.54 -3.57
N VAL A 789 49.81 -88.77 -3.88
CA VAL A 789 50.98 -89.39 -3.23
C VAL A 789 52.27 -88.64 -3.56
N ASN A 790 52.46 -88.22 -4.81
CA ASN A 790 53.65 -87.45 -5.23
C ASN A 790 53.70 -86.05 -4.62
N ALA A 791 52.54 -85.40 -4.41
CA ALA A 791 52.41 -84.11 -3.73
C ALA A 791 52.57 -84.20 -2.20
N GLY A 792 52.79 -85.39 -1.64
CA GLY A 792 52.98 -85.61 -0.20
C GLY A 792 51.70 -85.55 0.63
N LEU A 793 50.52 -85.40 0.01
CA LEU A 793 49.19 -85.25 0.63
C LEU A 793 48.63 -86.58 1.17
N THR A 794 49.46 -87.29 1.95
CA THR A 794 49.23 -88.65 2.46
C THR A 794 49.10 -88.72 3.98
N GLU A 795 49.51 -87.68 4.70
CA GLU A 795 49.17 -87.52 6.12
C GLU A 795 47.74 -86.97 6.24
N ASN A 796 46.85 -87.77 6.83
CA ASN A 796 45.40 -87.53 6.96
C ASN A 796 44.62 -87.64 5.63
N LEU A 797 44.61 -88.84 5.03
CA LEU A 797 43.78 -89.20 3.87
C LEU A 797 42.27 -88.92 4.05
N GLU A 798 41.78 -88.83 5.29
CA GLU A 798 40.37 -88.49 5.58
C GLU A 798 40.02 -87.01 5.26
N ASN A 799 41.03 -86.14 5.08
CA ASN A 799 40.84 -84.72 4.76
C ASN A 799 40.90 -84.41 3.25
N TYR A 800 41.26 -85.39 2.41
CA TYR A 800 41.47 -85.20 0.97
C TYR A 800 40.68 -86.21 0.16
N GLU A 801 39.83 -85.72 -0.74
CA GLU A 801 39.02 -86.55 -1.64
C GLU A 801 39.43 -86.30 -3.09
N ILE A 802 39.22 -87.27 -3.99
CA ILE A 802 39.46 -87.09 -5.42
C ILE A 802 38.11 -86.99 -6.12
N ARG A 803 37.92 -85.89 -6.86
CA ARG A 803 36.67 -85.54 -7.53
C ARG A 803 36.97 -85.05 -8.95
N PRO A 804 36.00 -85.08 -9.90
CA PRO A 804 36.12 -84.34 -11.15
C PRO A 804 36.52 -82.89 -10.87
N TYR A 805 37.44 -82.32 -11.63
CA TYR A 805 37.90 -80.96 -11.40
C TYR A 805 36.82 -79.94 -11.80
N GLU A 806 36.49 -79.06 -10.87
CA GLU A 806 35.49 -78.00 -11.00
C GLU A 806 36.12 -76.67 -10.56
N VAL A 807 35.92 -75.60 -11.33
CA VAL A 807 36.38 -74.24 -10.98
C VAL A 807 35.24 -73.50 -10.27
N LEU A 808 35.54 -72.86 -9.15
CA LEU A 808 34.60 -71.95 -8.47
C LEU A 808 34.60 -70.59 -9.19
N VAL A 809 33.41 -70.10 -9.50
CA VAL A 809 33.15 -68.85 -10.20
C VAL A 809 32.09 -68.09 -9.41
N GLU A 810 32.44 -66.92 -8.92
CA GLU A 810 31.58 -66.04 -8.13
C GLU A 810 30.88 -65.06 -9.09
N LEU A 811 29.55 -65.17 -9.22
CA LEU A 811 28.73 -64.27 -10.04
C LEU A 811 28.17 -63.15 -9.15
N VAL A 812 28.72 -61.94 -9.26
CA VAL A 812 28.22 -60.77 -8.54
C VAL A 812 27.12 -60.11 -9.37
N LEU A 813 25.93 -60.02 -8.80
CA LEU A 813 24.77 -59.32 -9.36
C LEU A 813 24.56 -58.01 -8.62
N THR A 814 24.31 -56.91 -9.33
CA THR A 814 24.01 -55.59 -8.74
C THR A 814 22.79 -54.99 -9.43
N VAL A 815 21.73 -54.70 -8.68
CA VAL A 815 20.49 -54.12 -9.23
C VAL A 815 20.74 -52.67 -9.63
N ASN A 816 20.19 -52.24 -10.77
CA ASN A 816 20.23 -50.86 -11.20
C ASN A 816 19.51 -49.95 -10.16
N PRO A 817 20.11 -48.85 -9.68
CA PRO A 817 19.44 -47.88 -8.81
C PRO A 817 18.16 -47.25 -9.40
N GLY A 818 17.95 -47.36 -10.71
CA GLY A 818 16.72 -46.93 -11.41
C GLY A 818 15.60 -47.98 -11.51
N ALA A 819 15.75 -49.17 -10.91
CA ALA A 819 14.72 -50.21 -10.90
C ALA A 819 13.56 -49.90 -9.95
N GLU A 820 12.33 -50.31 -10.29
CA GLU A 820 11.16 -50.15 -9.42
C GLU A 820 10.90 -51.40 -8.55
N THR A 821 10.21 -51.23 -7.42
CA THR A 821 9.81 -52.36 -6.56
C THR A 821 8.66 -53.14 -7.21
N GLY A 822 8.91 -54.42 -7.49
CA GLY A 822 8.04 -55.30 -8.26
C GLY A 822 8.57 -55.63 -9.65
N ASP A 823 9.67 -54.99 -10.10
CA ASP A 823 10.43 -55.47 -11.24
C ASP A 823 11.11 -56.81 -10.91
N GLY A 824 11.27 -57.68 -11.90
CA GLY A 824 11.89 -58.97 -11.70
C GLY A 824 12.09 -59.74 -13.00
N GLY A 825 13.01 -60.70 -12.97
CA GLY A 825 13.37 -61.47 -14.15
C GLY A 825 14.25 -62.67 -13.82
N ALA A 826 14.56 -63.46 -14.85
CA ALA A 826 15.54 -64.53 -14.77
C ALA A 826 16.81 -64.11 -15.51
N LEU A 827 17.97 -64.38 -14.90
CA LEU A 827 19.26 -64.42 -15.57
C LEU A 827 19.59 -65.87 -15.90
N ASP A 828 19.44 -66.24 -17.17
CA ASP A 828 19.82 -67.58 -17.63
C ASP A 828 21.32 -67.58 -17.98
N VAL A 829 22.12 -68.30 -17.20
CA VAL A 829 23.57 -68.43 -17.37
C VAL A 829 23.87 -69.74 -18.08
N THR A 830 24.41 -69.66 -19.30
CA THR A 830 24.87 -70.80 -20.08
C THR A 830 26.40 -70.80 -20.15
N VAL A 831 27.04 -71.91 -19.81
CA VAL A 831 28.49 -72.05 -20.04
C VAL A 831 28.72 -72.90 -21.29
N LEU A 832 29.36 -72.28 -22.27
CA LEU A 832 29.69 -72.86 -23.58
C LEU A 832 31.18 -73.21 -23.64
N SER A 833 31.56 -74.07 -24.57
CA SER A 833 32.94 -74.13 -25.06
C SER A 833 33.12 -73.14 -26.21
N GLU A 834 34.22 -72.38 -26.21
CA GLU A 834 34.69 -71.59 -27.36
C GLU A 834 34.76 -72.42 -28.65
N ASN A 835 35.10 -73.71 -28.52
CA ASN A 835 35.27 -74.65 -29.63
C ASN A 835 34.00 -75.46 -29.96
N ASN A 836 32.87 -75.23 -29.26
CA ASN A 836 31.56 -75.84 -29.56
C ASN A 836 30.40 -75.08 -28.88
N THR A 837 30.15 -73.86 -29.33
CA THR A 837 29.07 -72.97 -28.82
C THR A 837 27.65 -73.49 -29.09
N ALA A 838 27.50 -74.50 -29.95
CA ALA A 838 26.23 -75.13 -30.26
C ALA A 838 25.74 -76.12 -29.17
N ASN A 839 26.61 -76.53 -28.24
CA ASN A 839 26.20 -77.28 -27.05
C ASN A 839 25.82 -76.31 -25.92
N ARG A 840 24.55 -76.31 -25.53
CA ARG A 840 23.97 -75.44 -24.49
C ARG A 840 23.42 -76.21 -23.28
N ASP A 841 23.85 -77.46 -23.10
CA ASP A 841 23.32 -78.33 -22.03
C ASP A 841 23.73 -77.84 -20.63
N GLY A 842 24.92 -77.23 -20.50
CA GLY A 842 25.39 -76.59 -19.26
C GLY A 842 24.73 -75.23 -19.04
N ARG A 843 23.59 -75.19 -18.34
CA ARG A 843 22.89 -73.95 -17.99
C ARG A 843 22.27 -73.97 -16.60
N ILE A 844 22.13 -72.78 -16.00
CA ILE A 844 21.40 -72.51 -14.75
C ILE A 844 20.58 -71.22 -14.90
N SER A 845 19.67 -70.95 -13.96
CA SER A 845 18.85 -69.74 -13.93
C SER A 845 18.90 -69.06 -12.56
N VAL A 846 19.07 -67.74 -12.50
CA VAL A 846 19.00 -66.96 -11.26
C VAL A 846 17.84 -65.97 -11.36
N VAL A 847 16.78 -66.22 -10.61
CA VAL A 847 15.58 -65.37 -10.59
C VAL A 847 15.77 -64.23 -9.59
N LEU A 848 15.85 -63.01 -10.10
CA LEU A 848 15.90 -61.77 -9.33
C LEU A 848 14.47 -61.22 -9.13
N ASP A 849 14.15 -60.88 -7.89
CA ASP A 849 12.92 -60.19 -7.47
C ASP A 849 13.36 -58.84 -6.86
N VAL A 850 13.09 -57.72 -7.53
CA VAL A 850 13.51 -56.40 -7.04
C VAL A 850 12.46 -55.86 -6.10
N ARG A 851 12.81 -55.78 -4.81
CA ARG A 851 11.85 -55.44 -3.77
C ARG A 851 12.50 -54.70 -2.61
N ILE A 852 11.99 -53.50 -2.34
CA ILE A 852 12.23 -52.80 -1.09
C ILE A 852 11.42 -53.48 0.04
N ILE A 853 12.10 -53.77 1.14
CA ILE A 853 11.54 -54.28 2.39
C ILE A 853 12.03 -53.35 3.50
N GLU A 854 11.14 -52.49 4.00
CA GLU A 854 11.34 -51.70 5.21
C GLU A 854 10.70 -52.46 6.38
N ASP A 855 11.50 -52.96 7.31
CA ASP A 855 11.03 -53.66 8.52
C ASP A 855 11.84 -53.16 9.72
N LEU A 856 11.17 -52.46 10.65
CA LEU A 856 11.79 -51.80 11.80
C LEU A 856 11.14 -52.30 13.10
N GLY A 857 11.93 -53.00 13.92
CA GLY A 857 11.45 -53.67 15.13
C GLY A 857 12.20 -53.26 16.41
N PHE A 858 11.71 -53.72 17.56
CA PHE A 858 12.35 -53.56 18.85
C PHE A 858 12.92 -54.88 19.40
N ASP A 859 14.24 -54.97 19.61
CA ASP A 859 14.82 -56.06 20.42
C ASP A 859 14.68 -55.71 21.91
N LEU A 860 13.80 -56.43 22.57
CA LEU A 860 13.46 -56.28 23.99
C LEU A 860 14.06 -57.38 24.87
N THR A 861 15.03 -58.15 24.37
CA THR A 861 15.63 -59.28 25.11
C THR A 861 16.39 -58.88 26.38
N SER A 862 16.85 -57.62 26.46
CA SER A 862 17.51 -57.02 27.63
C SER A 862 16.61 -56.07 28.43
N THR A 863 15.57 -55.49 27.81
CA THR A 863 14.78 -54.39 28.37
C THR A 863 13.73 -54.83 29.40
N PRO A 864 13.68 -54.24 30.61
CA PRO A 864 12.59 -54.48 31.55
C PRO A 864 11.33 -53.70 31.15
N SER A 865 10.23 -54.39 30.81
CA SER A 865 8.94 -53.75 30.43
C SER A 865 8.21 -53.00 31.56
N LYS A 866 8.76 -53.06 32.77
CA LYS A 866 8.25 -52.46 34.01
C LYS A 866 9.40 -51.84 34.80
N LEU A 867 9.34 -50.54 35.07
CA LEU A 867 10.26 -49.84 35.97
C LEU A 867 9.50 -49.12 37.09
N ASN A 868 10.17 -48.89 38.22
CA ASN A 868 9.64 -48.11 39.34
C ASN A 868 10.52 -46.87 39.54
N VAL A 869 9.89 -45.72 39.83
CA VAL A 869 10.59 -44.45 40.04
C VAL A 869 10.12 -43.77 41.33
N THR A 870 11.05 -43.21 42.10
CA THR A 870 10.76 -42.37 43.27
C THR A 870 10.64 -40.91 42.86
N PHE A 871 9.62 -40.17 43.33
CA PHE A 871 9.55 -38.73 43.03
C PHE A 871 10.67 -37.98 43.76
N PRO A 872 11.42 -37.07 43.12
CA PRO A 872 11.24 -36.50 41.78
C PRO A 872 12.25 -37.04 40.74
N ASP A 873 12.79 -38.24 40.94
CA ASP A 873 13.77 -38.86 40.05
C ASP A 873 13.14 -39.30 38.71
N LYS A 874 13.98 -39.78 37.79
CA LYS A 874 13.59 -40.31 36.48
C LYS A 874 13.78 -41.82 36.40
N ALA A 875 12.93 -42.51 35.64
CA ALA A 875 13.23 -43.83 35.11
C ALA A 875 13.83 -43.68 33.71
N THR A 876 14.72 -44.60 33.32
CA THR A 876 15.29 -44.64 31.97
C THR A 876 15.22 -46.08 31.48
N PHE A 877 14.68 -46.30 30.27
CA PHE A 877 14.70 -47.60 29.59
C PHE A 877 15.80 -47.60 28.53
N GLU A 878 16.64 -48.62 28.54
CA GLU A 878 17.51 -49.00 27.42
C GLU A 878 16.68 -49.87 26.46
N VAL A 879 16.46 -49.40 25.23
CA VAL A 879 15.70 -50.12 24.19
C VAL A 879 16.58 -50.25 22.94
N ALA A 880 16.61 -51.43 22.33
CA ALA A 880 17.27 -51.64 21.04
C ALA A 880 16.25 -51.52 19.89
N VAL A 881 16.59 -50.76 18.86
CA VAL A 881 15.83 -50.65 17.60
C VAL A 881 16.66 -51.32 16.51
N VAL A 882 16.04 -52.22 15.75
CA VAL A 882 16.69 -53.00 14.67
C VAL A 882 16.02 -52.72 13.33
N ASN A 883 16.83 -52.67 12.27
CA ASN A 883 16.36 -52.70 10.89
C ASN A 883 16.53 -54.13 10.33
N ASP A 884 15.46 -54.93 10.37
CA ASP A 884 15.38 -56.26 9.77
C ASP A 884 15.06 -56.20 8.26
N GLY A 885 14.83 -55.00 7.72
CA GLY A 885 14.63 -54.72 6.30
C GLY A 885 15.89 -54.85 5.44
N ASN A 886 15.72 -54.75 4.12
CA ASN A 886 16.81 -54.87 3.14
C ASN A 886 17.33 -53.53 2.60
N VAL A 887 16.77 -52.40 3.03
CA VAL A 887 17.22 -51.03 2.68
C VAL A 887 17.66 -50.21 3.88
N PRO A 888 18.60 -49.26 3.71
CA PRO A 888 18.81 -48.19 4.68
C PRO A 888 17.53 -47.38 4.86
N THR A 889 17.04 -47.23 6.09
CA THR A 889 15.72 -46.65 6.39
C THR A 889 15.83 -45.48 7.36
N ASP A 890 15.17 -44.36 7.04
CA ASP A 890 14.95 -43.25 7.98
C ASP A 890 13.91 -43.69 9.03
N ALA A 891 14.39 -44.17 10.18
CA ALA A 891 13.58 -44.58 11.31
C ALA A 891 13.13 -43.36 12.12
N ARG A 892 11.81 -43.14 12.19
CA ARG A 892 11.19 -42.16 13.09
C ARG A 892 10.78 -42.84 14.39
N ILE A 893 11.37 -42.41 15.50
CA ILE A 893 11.14 -42.96 16.84
C ILE A 893 10.49 -41.88 17.72
N PHE A 894 9.33 -42.21 18.30
CA PHE A 894 8.57 -41.30 19.15
C PHE A 894 7.73 -42.05 20.21
N ALA A 895 7.32 -41.34 21.26
CA ALA A 895 6.50 -41.89 22.34
C ALA A 895 5.11 -41.24 22.39
N SER A 896 4.13 -41.97 22.90
CA SER A 896 2.79 -41.44 23.21
C SER A 896 2.88 -40.29 24.22
N ALA A 897 2.12 -39.22 23.99
CA ALA A 897 2.13 -38.01 24.80
C ALA A 897 1.96 -38.27 26.32
N GLY A 898 2.68 -37.48 27.12
CA GLY A 898 2.72 -37.57 28.58
C GLY A 898 1.39 -37.25 29.26
N GLU A 899 0.59 -38.28 29.54
CA GLU A 899 -0.70 -38.13 30.22
C GLU A 899 -0.55 -37.81 31.70
N ARG A 900 -1.57 -37.13 32.26
CA ARG A 900 -1.66 -36.78 33.71
C ARG A 900 -0.45 -36.01 34.29
N GLY A 901 0.38 -35.40 33.43
CA GLY A 901 1.55 -34.60 33.82
C GLY A 901 2.86 -35.38 33.96
N TRP A 902 2.89 -36.65 33.54
CA TRP A 902 4.13 -37.36 33.23
C TRP A 902 4.81 -36.73 32.00
N THR A 903 6.13 -36.87 31.85
CA THR A 903 6.82 -36.59 30.58
C THR A 903 7.65 -37.79 30.13
N VAL A 904 7.78 -37.96 28.82
CA VAL A 904 8.67 -38.94 28.18
C VAL A 904 9.57 -38.15 27.26
N ASP A 905 10.87 -38.17 27.55
CA ASP A 905 11.92 -37.59 26.73
C ASP A 905 12.69 -38.78 26.09
N ILE A 906 13.14 -38.68 24.84
CA ILE A 906 13.93 -39.73 24.18
C ILE A 906 15.31 -39.15 23.83
N GLU A 907 16.36 -39.83 24.23
CA GLU A 907 17.76 -39.47 23.96
C GLU A 907 18.48 -40.66 23.28
N ASP A 908 19.36 -40.37 22.33
CA ASP A 908 20.28 -41.34 21.72
C ASP A 908 21.48 -41.59 22.66
N ASP A 909 22.09 -42.79 22.62
CA ASP A 909 23.32 -43.08 23.38
C ASP A 909 24.56 -42.36 22.80
N GLY A 910 24.45 -41.86 21.57
CA GLY A 910 25.45 -41.08 20.85
C GLY A 910 26.28 -41.90 19.86
N SER A 911 25.80 -43.09 19.47
CA SER A 911 26.46 -43.97 18.50
C SER A 911 25.95 -43.80 17.05
N GLY A 912 24.73 -43.33 16.82
CA GLY A 912 24.13 -43.19 15.48
C GLY A 912 24.20 -41.78 14.85
N ASP A 913 23.85 -41.66 13.56
CA ASP A 913 23.56 -40.36 12.92
C ASP A 913 22.09 -39.96 13.19
N CYS A 914 21.78 -39.80 14.48
CA CYS A 914 20.47 -39.45 14.98
C CYS A 914 20.29 -37.93 15.11
N ARG A 915 19.08 -37.44 14.81
CA ARG A 915 18.74 -36.00 14.75
C ARG A 915 17.34 -35.78 15.31
N ILE A 916 17.10 -34.62 15.91
CA ILE A 916 15.78 -34.26 16.48
C ILE A 916 15.07 -33.33 15.49
N GLU A 917 14.00 -33.81 14.87
CA GLU A 917 13.15 -33.03 13.95
C GLU A 917 11.72 -32.93 14.51
N GLU A 918 11.20 -31.70 14.59
CA GLU A 918 9.91 -31.30 15.21
C GLU A 918 9.65 -31.73 16.68
N GLY A 919 10.50 -32.57 17.27
CA GLY A 919 10.38 -33.12 18.63
C GLY A 919 10.55 -34.64 18.70
N ASP A 920 10.52 -35.32 17.55
CA ASP A 920 10.75 -36.76 17.42
C ASP A 920 12.25 -37.06 17.14
N LEU A 921 12.67 -38.30 17.38
CA LEU A 921 14.02 -38.77 17.07
C LEU A 921 14.04 -39.44 15.68
N MET A 922 14.81 -38.88 14.75
CA MET A 922 15.04 -39.41 13.41
C MET A 922 16.44 -40.03 13.33
N CYS A 923 16.57 -41.28 12.93
CA CYS A 923 17.85 -41.98 12.77
C CYS A 923 17.88 -42.77 11.47
N LEU A 924 18.98 -42.70 10.71
CA LEU A 924 19.18 -43.54 9.52
C LEU A 924 19.82 -44.87 9.94
N LEU A 925 19.11 -45.99 9.74
CA LEU A 925 19.58 -47.34 10.10
C LEU A 925 19.91 -48.17 8.84
N GLN A 926 21.11 -48.75 8.77
CA GLN A 926 21.48 -49.71 7.73
C GLN A 926 20.78 -51.08 7.93
N PRO A 927 20.65 -51.92 6.89
CA PRO A 927 20.16 -53.29 7.02
C PRO A 927 20.97 -54.10 8.06
N GLY A 928 20.28 -54.70 9.03
CA GLY A 928 20.89 -55.44 10.13
C GLY A 928 21.58 -54.59 11.21
N GLU A 929 21.44 -53.25 11.17
CA GLU A 929 21.95 -52.36 12.21
C GLU A 929 21.04 -52.35 13.45
N VAL A 930 21.65 -52.22 14.63
CA VAL A 930 20.96 -52.18 15.92
C VAL A 930 21.39 -50.92 16.68
N LEU A 931 20.45 -50.00 16.88
CA LEU A 931 20.63 -48.74 17.60
C LEU A 931 20.12 -48.86 19.04
N MET A 932 20.88 -48.33 20.00
CA MET A 932 20.46 -48.25 21.41
C MET A 932 19.90 -46.86 21.74
N ILE A 933 18.65 -46.79 22.21
CA ILE A 933 18.01 -45.54 22.63
C ILE A 933 17.67 -45.54 24.13
N MET A 934 17.69 -44.34 24.71
CA MET A 934 17.44 -44.07 26.13
C MET A 934 16.12 -43.33 26.30
N VAL A 935 15.09 -44.03 26.79
CA VAL A 935 13.76 -43.44 26.99
C VAL A 935 13.59 -42.99 28.44
N ASP A 936 13.61 -41.67 28.64
CA ASP A 936 13.62 -40.96 29.91
C ASP A 936 12.19 -40.61 30.37
N VAL A 937 11.69 -41.28 31.41
CA VAL A 937 10.32 -41.08 31.91
C VAL A 937 10.34 -40.37 33.26
N ARG A 938 9.68 -39.21 33.34
CA ARG A 938 9.69 -38.34 34.52
C ARG A 938 8.26 -38.20 35.09
N PRO A 939 8.07 -38.40 36.41
CA PRO A 939 6.75 -38.40 37.02
C PRO A 939 6.28 -36.97 37.40
N PRO A 940 4.95 -36.74 37.48
CA PRO A 940 4.39 -35.40 37.71
C PRO A 940 4.85 -34.73 39.00
N TYR A 941 5.27 -33.46 38.91
CA TYR A 941 5.87 -32.73 40.03
C TYR A 941 4.91 -32.57 41.22
N GLY A 942 5.13 -33.36 42.28
CA GLY A 942 4.42 -33.23 43.55
C GLY A 942 3.17 -34.11 43.71
N ALA A 943 3.05 -35.22 42.98
CA ALA A 943 2.03 -36.23 43.30
C ALA A 943 2.25 -36.87 44.68
N THR A 944 1.17 -37.41 45.27
CA THR A 944 1.13 -37.97 46.64
C THR A 944 0.58 -39.39 46.71
N ILE A 945 0.30 -40.00 45.56
CA ILE A 945 -0.35 -41.29 45.39
C ILE A 945 0.48 -42.06 44.37
N GLU A 946 0.63 -43.37 44.59
CA GLU A 946 1.26 -44.27 43.63
C GLU A 946 0.47 -44.28 42.31
N ASP A 947 1.17 -44.08 41.18
CA ASP A 947 0.55 -44.02 39.86
C ASP A 947 1.31 -44.89 38.85
N GLU A 948 0.62 -45.76 38.14
CA GLU A 948 1.17 -46.49 36.99
C GLU A 948 0.88 -45.68 35.72
N PHE A 949 1.94 -45.25 35.05
CA PHE A 949 1.86 -44.65 33.72
C PHE A 949 2.29 -45.67 32.67
N ARG A 950 1.48 -45.80 31.63
CA ARG A 950 1.68 -46.65 30.46
C ARG A 950 1.84 -45.75 29.27
N PHE A 951 2.90 -45.98 28.50
CA PHE A 951 3.18 -45.24 27.28
C PHE A 951 3.56 -46.22 26.17
N THR A 952 3.27 -45.84 24.95
CA THR A 952 3.64 -46.60 23.76
C THR A 952 4.82 -45.92 23.10
N LEU A 953 5.94 -46.62 23.01
CA LEU A 953 7.05 -46.26 22.14
C LEU A 953 6.77 -46.83 20.75
N SER A 954 6.98 -46.03 19.72
CA SER A 954 6.67 -46.35 18.33
C SER A 954 7.90 -46.14 17.46
N VAL A 955 8.11 -47.02 16.48
CA VAL A 955 9.04 -46.80 15.38
C VAL A 955 8.28 -46.95 14.06
N GLU A 956 8.49 -46.05 13.10
CA GLU A 956 7.97 -46.16 11.74
C GLU A 956 8.99 -45.65 10.72
N PRO A 957 9.07 -46.26 9.51
CA PRO A 957 9.73 -45.64 8.37
C PRO A 957 9.06 -44.31 8.04
N LYS A 958 9.87 -43.26 7.83
CA LYS A 958 9.45 -41.89 7.55
C LYS A 958 8.33 -41.76 6.50
N ASP A 959 8.45 -42.49 5.40
CA ASP A 959 7.52 -42.43 4.26
C ASP A 959 6.54 -43.62 4.19
N GLY A 960 6.77 -44.70 4.95
CA GLY A 960 5.90 -45.90 4.97
C GLY A 960 4.57 -45.71 5.72
N GLY A 961 4.53 -44.75 6.64
CA GLY A 961 3.31 -44.35 7.36
C GLY A 961 2.78 -45.41 8.34
N VAL A 962 1.51 -45.26 8.76
CA VAL A 962 0.97 -45.95 9.94
C VAL A 962 0.85 -47.49 9.78
N PHE A 963 1.02 -48.03 8.58
CA PHE A 963 0.94 -49.49 8.33
C PHE A 963 2.25 -50.24 8.61
N THR A 964 3.40 -49.57 8.57
CA THR A 964 4.74 -50.13 8.88
C THR A 964 5.25 -49.74 10.26
N ARG A 965 4.35 -49.31 11.16
CA ARG A 965 4.68 -48.87 12.52
C ARG A 965 4.69 -50.04 13.51
N GLU A 966 5.84 -50.37 14.07
CA GLU A 966 5.91 -51.21 15.28
C GLU A 966 5.65 -50.37 16.54
N ASN A 967 5.01 -50.97 17.56
CA ASN A 967 4.57 -50.32 18.78
C ASN A 967 4.85 -51.23 20.00
N VAL A 968 5.61 -50.75 20.98
CA VAL A 968 5.81 -51.44 22.27
C VAL A 968 5.18 -50.65 23.42
N GLU A 969 4.41 -51.34 24.28
CA GLU A 969 3.88 -50.75 25.52
C GLU A 969 4.86 -50.94 26.67
N LEU A 970 5.34 -49.83 27.24
CA LEU A 970 6.20 -49.78 28.42
C LEU A 970 5.46 -49.14 29.59
N SER A 971 5.84 -49.50 30.82
CA SER A 971 5.14 -49.04 32.03
C SER A 971 6.08 -48.62 33.16
N VAL A 972 5.77 -47.48 33.78
CA VAL A 972 6.50 -46.92 34.93
C VAL A 972 5.54 -46.75 36.10
N THR A 973 5.93 -47.25 37.28
CA THR A 973 5.19 -47.03 38.53
C THR A 973 5.89 -45.95 39.35
N GLY A 974 5.24 -44.78 39.47
CA GLY A 974 5.71 -43.68 40.29
C GLY A 974 5.33 -43.91 41.75
N ILE A 975 6.32 -44.16 42.60
CA ILE A 975 6.15 -44.38 44.04
C ILE A 975 6.46 -43.08 44.79
N PRO A 976 5.50 -42.48 45.53
CA PRO A 976 5.75 -41.25 46.30
C PRO A 976 6.86 -41.47 47.33
N ASP A 977 7.82 -40.53 47.41
CA ASP A 977 8.84 -40.52 48.46
C ASP A 977 8.18 -40.53 49.85
N GLU A 978 8.62 -41.43 50.73
CA GLU A 978 8.20 -41.49 52.14
C GLU A 978 8.87 -40.36 52.94
N GLY A 979 8.59 -39.13 52.54
CA GLY A 979 9.21 -37.91 53.03
C GLY A 979 9.24 -37.87 54.57
N PHE A 980 10.42 -37.51 55.09
CA PHE A 980 10.83 -37.54 56.50
C PHE A 980 9.66 -37.46 57.50
N LEU A 981 9.42 -38.58 58.20
CA LEU A 981 8.34 -38.88 59.17
C LEU A 981 7.05 -39.54 58.61
N GLY A 982 6.95 -39.84 57.31
CA GLY A 982 5.90 -40.73 56.79
C GLY A 982 4.48 -40.15 56.87
N LEU A 983 4.33 -38.85 56.58
CA LEU A 983 3.07 -38.10 56.72
C LEU A 983 2.54 -37.52 55.38
N GLY A 984 3.12 -37.86 54.23
CA GLY A 984 2.57 -37.53 52.91
C GLY A 984 2.48 -36.04 52.57
N LEU A 985 3.39 -35.21 53.11
CA LEU A 985 3.39 -33.76 52.91
C LEU A 985 4.37 -33.33 51.82
N THR A 986 3.85 -32.88 50.66
CA THR A 986 4.67 -32.39 49.54
C THR A 986 5.43 -31.12 49.88
N ALA A 987 6.53 -30.84 49.17
CA ALA A 987 7.29 -29.60 49.31
C ALA A 987 6.41 -28.33 49.14
N GLN A 988 5.38 -28.39 48.30
CA GLN A 988 4.43 -27.28 48.08
C GLN A 988 3.41 -27.13 49.22
N SER A 989 3.09 -28.22 49.93
CA SER A 989 2.39 -28.14 51.22
C SER A 989 3.30 -27.57 52.32
N VAL A 990 4.60 -27.87 52.31
CA VAL A 990 5.59 -27.31 53.25
C VAL A 990 5.85 -25.83 52.97
N THR A 991 5.79 -25.34 51.73
CA THR A 991 5.84 -23.90 51.45
C THR A 991 4.52 -23.19 51.77
N ASN A 992 3.35 -23.80 51.55
CA ASN A 992 2.07 -23.16 51.92
C ASN A 992 1.80 -23.18 53.43
N ILE A 993 2.06 -24.31 54.12
CA ILE A 993 2.07 -24.36 55.59
C ILE A 993 3.24 -23.51 56.11
N GLY A 994 4.38 -23.46 55.43
CA GLY A 994 5.51 -22.59 55.77
C GLY A 994 5.19 -21.10 55.64
N VAL A 995 4.41 -20.69 54.63
CA VAL A 995 3.94 -19.31 54.42
C VAL A 995 2.79 -18.98 55.35
N ILE A 996 1.86 -19.89 55.64
CA ILE A 996 0.81 -19.67 56.64
C ILE A 996 1.41 -19.66 58.05
N PHE A 997 2.38 -20.52 58.36
CA PHE A 997 3.11 -20.50 59.63
C PHE A 997 4.02 -19.28 59.72
N MET A 998 4.73 -18.87 58.67
CA MET A 998 5.47 -17.60 58.64
C MET A 998 4.54 -16.38 58.63
N ALA A 999 3.30 -16.47 58.15
CA ALA A 999 2.32 -15.39 58.22
C ALA A 999 1.60 -15.34 59.58
N VAL A 1000 1.37 -16.47 60.24
CA VAL A 1000 0.82 -16.56 61.60
C VAL A 1000 1.91 -16.31 62.65
N VAL A 1001 3.18 -16.59 62.34
CA VAL A 1001 4.35 -16.15 63.11
C VAL A 1001 4.69 -14.70 62.77
N ALA A 1002 4.50 -14.18 61.56
CA ALA A 1002 4.71 -12.75 61.28
C ALA A 1002 3.55 -11.88 61.81
N LEU A 1003 2.30 -12.30 61.70
CA LEU A 1003 1.15 -11.68 62.38
C LEU A 1003 1.22 -11.92 63.89
N GLY A 1004 1.70 -13.08 64.33
CA GLY A 1004 1.92 -13.39 65.74
C GLY A 1004 3.06 -12.60 66.36
N VAL A 1005 4.14 -12.34 65.61
CA VAL A 1005 5.26 -11.47 65.98
C VAL A 1005 4.91 -10.00 65.77
N MET A 1006 4.07 -9.60 64.81
CA MET A 1006 3.56 -8.22 64.72
C MET A 1006 2.48 -7.93 65.77
N ALA A 1007 1.70 -8.91 66.21
CA ALA A 1007 0.82 -8.80 67.39
C ALA A 1007 1.66 -8.80 68.69
N ARG A 1008 2.65 -9.70 68.81
CA ARG A 1008 3.61 -9.74 69.93
C ARG A 1008 4.79 -8.77 69.77
N ALA A 1009 4.74 -7.84 68.81
CA ALA A 1009 5.60 -6.66 68.74
C ALA A 1009 4.78 -5.39 68.90
N SER A 1010 3.53 -5.30 68.40
CA SER A 1010 2.66 -4.16 68.70
C SER A 1010 2.32 -4.06 70.20
N GLY A 1011 2.18 -5.18 70.92
CA GLY A 1011 2.12 -5.16 72.39
C GLY A 1011 3.42 -4.63 73.04
N PRO A 1012 4.54 -5.36 72.95
CA PRO A 1012 5.81 -4.98 73.58
C PRO A 1012 6.49 -3.72 73.04
N MET A 1013 6.23 -3.26 71.81
CA MET A 1013 6.79 -2.00 71.29
C MET A 1013 5.97 -0.78 71.70
N LEU A 1014 4.67 -0.95 72.00
CA LEU A 1014 3.90 0.08 72.73
C LEU A 1014 4.25 0.09 74.22
N ALA A 1015 4.45 -1.09 74.82
CA ALA A 1015 4.94 -1.22 76.19
C ALA A 1015 6.39 -0.72 76.36
N ALA A 1016 7.27 -0.95 75.38
CA ALA A 1016 8.63 -0.43 75.38
C ALA A 1016 8.69 1.06 75.02
N ARG A 1017 7.75 1.60 74.23
CA ARG A 1017 7.60 3.06 74.10
C ARG A 1017 7.09 3.73 75.38
N LYS A 1018 6.24 3.05 76.18
CA LYS A 1018 5.91 3.51 77.54
C LYS A 1018 7.09 3.36 78.50
N ALA A 1019 7.74 2.20 78.55
CA ALA A 1019 8.88 1.95 79.43
C ALA A 1019 10.09 2.85 79.10
N ALA A 1020 10.39 3.12 77.84
CA ALA A 1020 11.45 4.05 77.44
C ALA A 1020 11.08 5.52 77.74
N ALA A 1021 9.79 5.88 77.73
CA ALA A 1021 9.33 7.18 78.19
C ALA A 1021 9.44 7.32 79.73
N ASP A 1022 9.11 6.27 80.48
CA ASP A 1022 9.25 6.24 81.95
C ASP A 1022 10.71 6.12 82.40
N VAL A 1023 11.58 5.43 81.65
CA VAL A 1023 13.04 5.42 81.88
C VAL A 1023 13.64 6.80 81.61
N ARG A 1024 13.32 7.45 80.48
CA ARG A 1024 13.78 8.84 80.24
C ARG A 1024 13.23 9.84 81.25
N ARG A 1025 12.00 9.62 81.76
CA ARG A 1025 11.48 10.40 82.91
C ARG A 1025 12.29 10.15 84.18
N ARG A 1026 12.67 8.90 84.48
CA ARG A 1026 13.53 8.57 85.62
C ARG A 1026 14.93 9.19 85.49
N GLU A 1027 15.54 9.12 84.32
CA GLU A 1027 16.86 9.72 84.02
C GLU A 1027 16.84 11.25 84.15
N GLN A 1028 15.72 11.91 83.83
CA GLN A 1028 15.54 13.34 84.07
C GLN A 1028 15.13 13.68 85.51
N SER A 1029 14.40 12.81 86.22
CA SER A 1029 14.10 12.96 87.65
C SER A 1029 15.22 12.50 88.59
N SER A 1030 16.30 11.91 88.07
CA SER A 1030 17.52 11.58 88.82
C SER A 1030 18.56 12.71 88.82
N ALA A 1031 18.19 13.90 88.35
CA ALA A 1031 18.84 15.12 88.82
C ALA A 1031 18.60 15.32 90.34
N ALA A 1032 19.57 15.91 91.03
CA ALA A 1032 19.42 16.50 92.36
C ALA A 1032 19.11 15.58 93.58
N ALA A 1033 19.50 14.30 93.58
CA ALA A 1033 19.25 13.39 94.72
C ALA A 1033 20.42 12.51 95.21
N ALA A 1034 21.70 12.85 94.93
CA ALA A 1034 22.87 12.29 95.65
C ALA A 1034 24.18 13.07 95.38
N THR A 1035 24.50 14.09 96.17
CA THR A 1035 25.83 14.74 96.19
C THR A 1035 26.60 14.42 97.47
N GLY A 1036 27.72 13.69 97.34
CA GLY A 1036 28.78 13.56 98.36
C GLY A 1036 28.71 12.33 99.29
N GLY A 1037 29.87 11.72 99.57
CA GLY A 1037 30.01 10.61 100.54
C GLY A 1037 31.26 9.73 100.34
N LEU A 1038 32.43 10.19 100.80
CA LEU A 1038 33.74 9.51 100.76
C LEU A 1038 33.77 8.17 101.54
N SER A 1039 34.52 7.14 101.07
CA SER A 1039 35.87 6.78 101.61
C SER A 1039 36.42 5.40 101.13
N GLU A 1040 37.75 5.29 101.12
CA GLU A 1040 38.63 4.12 101.35
C GLU A 1040 38.76 2.88 100.41
N MET A 1041 40.04 2.63 100.04
CA MET A 1041 40.80 1.35 100.04
C MET A 1041 40.35 0.12 99.21
N THR A 1042 41.22 -0.63 98.50
CA THR A 1042 42.62 -0.44 97.98
C THR A 1042 43.02 -1.66 97.12
N LEU A 1043 43.91 -1.48 96.12
CA LEU A 1043 44.92 -2.45 95.59
C LEU A 1043 44.40 -3.80 94.98
N ASP A 1044 45.01 -4.47 94.01
CA ASP A 1044 46.20 -4.30 93.15
C ASP A 1044 45.78 -4.67 91.69
N ALA A 1045 46.43 -4.30 90.57
CA ALA A 1045 47.81 -4.58 90.11
C ALA A 1045 48.11 -6.11 89.95
N ASP A 1046 48.94 -6.60 89.04
CA ASP A 1046 49.42 -6.17 87.70
C ASP A 1046 50.13 -7.41 87.06
N GLU A 1047 50.65 -7.52 85.82
CA GLU A 1047 50.88 -6.63 84.66
C GLU A 1047 50.85 -7.53 83.38
N PHE A 1048 50.49 -7.01 82.19
CA PHE A 1048 51.22 -7.18 80.89
C PHE A 1048 50.41 -6.71 79.66
N ILE A 1049 51.03 -5.86 78.84
CA ILE A 1049 50.64 -5.54 77.45
C ILE A 1049 51.90 -5.60 76.59
N PRO A 1050 51.84 -6.23 75.40
CA PRO A 1050 52.61 -5.71 74.27
C PRO A 1050 51.81 -5.59 72.96
N MET A 1051 51.41 -4.35 72.67
CA MET A 1051 51.17 -3.76 71.35
C MET A 1051 49.94 -4.21 70.51
N PRO A 1052 49.48 -3.37 69.55
CA PRO A 1052 48.16 -3.52 68.92
C PRO A 1052 48.23 -3.98 67.45
N ALA A 1053 47.56 -5.08 67.13
CA ALA A 1053 47.18 -5.42 65.76
C ALA A 1053 45.99 -4.55 65.31
N HIS A 1054 46.26 -3.30 64.90
CA HIS A 1054 45.28 -2.52 64.16
C HIS A 1054 44.96 -3.24 62.84
N SER A 1055 43.68 -3.59 62.62
CA SER A 1055 43.22 -3.97 61.28
C SER A 1055 43.52 -2.80 60.31
N PRO A 1056 44.27 -3.01 59.22
CA PRO A 1056 44.79 -1.92 58.39
C PRO A 1056 43.74 -1.31 57.43
N VAL A 1057 42.49 -1.79 57.50
CA VAL A 1057 41.38 -1.34 56.65
C VAL A 1057 40.49 -0.38 57.44
N PRO A 1058 40.46 0.92 57.12
CA PRO A 1058 39.45 1.82 57.70
C PRO A 1058 38.06 1.36 57.25
N ASP A 1059 37.07 1.47 58.15
CA ASP A 1059 35.72 1.01 57.87
C ASP A 1059 34.97 2.08 57.03
N VAL A 1060 34.92 1.86 55.70
CA VAL A 1060 34.35 2.83 54.75
C VAL A 1060 32.99 2.35 54.26
N SER A 1061 31.95 3.10 54.60
CA SER A 1061 30.55 2.75 54.32
C SER A 1061 30.26 2.57 52.82
N TRP A 1062 29.93 1.34 52.42
CA TRP A 1062 29.64 0.95 51.03
C TRP A 1062 28.67 1.91 50.30
N GLY A 1063 27.56 2.28 50.94
CA GLY A 1063 26.53 3.15 50.33
C GLY A 1063 27.07 4.51 49.89
N LEU A 1064 28.00 5.08 50.67
CA LEU A 1064 28.61 6.37 50.33
C LEU A 1064 29.63 6.21 49.18
N ILE A 1065 30.38 5.11 49.13
CA ILE A 1065 31.29 4.81 48.00
C ILE A 1065 30.47 4.67 46.70
N PHE A 1066 29.40 3.87 46.73
CA PHE A 1066 28.61 3.59 45.53
C PHE A 1066 27.91 4.86 45.00
N PHE A 1067 27.10 5.54 45.82
CA PHE A 1067 26.32 6.68 45.34
C PHE A 1067 27.15 7.95 45.07
N LEU A 1068 28.30 8.13 45.72
CA LEU A 1068 29.16 9.30 45.48
C LEU A 1068 30.08 9.14 44.26
N TYR A 1069 30.51 7.91 43.92
CA TYR A 1069 31.49 7.71 42.83
C TYR A 1069 30.92 7.03 41.58
N ALA A 1070 29.91 6.16 41.67
CA ALA A 1070 29.39 5.45 40.50
C ALA A 1070 28.82 6.40 39.41
N PRO A 1071 28.06 7.47 39.73
CA PRO A 1071 27.54 8.38 38.70
C PRO A 1071 28.63 9.19 37.99
N PHE A 1072 29.63 9.67 38.76
CA PHE A 1072 30.67 10.58 38.25
C PHE A 1072 31.84 9.86 37.57
N THR A 1073 32.01 8.56 37.80
CA THR A 1073 33.13 7.76 37.23
C THR A 1073 32.66 6.69 36.24
N LEU A 1074 31.37 6.64 35.91
CA LEU A 1074 30.76 5.64 35.02
C LEU A 1074 31.15 4.19 35.39
N GLY A 1075 31.26 3.91 36.69
CA GLY A 1075 31.67 2.61 37.23
C GLY A 1075 33.19 2.30 37.19
N ILE A 1076 34.02 3.12 36.55
CA ILE A 1076 35.47 2.88 36.41
C ILE A 1076 36.15 2.80 37.80
N TYR A 1077 35.71 3.59 38.77
CA TYR A 1077 36.23 3.53 40.14
C TYR A 1077 35.94 2.18 40.83
N MET A 1078 34.81 1.53 40.53
CA MET A 1078 34.51 0.18 41.04
C MET A 1078 35.40 -0.89 40.41
N LEU A 1079 35.69 -0.79 39.10
CA LEU A 1079 36.64 -1.69 38.44
C LEU A 1079 38.05 -1.57 39.05
N PHE A 1080 38.50 -0.34 39.33
CA PHE A 1080 39.77 -0.09 40.02
C PHE A 1080 39.78 -0.63 41.45
N TYR A 1081 38.70 -0.42 42.21
CA TYR A 1081 38.56 -0.95 43.57
C TYR A 1081 38.60 -2.49 43.62
N ILE A 1082 37.85 -3.16 42.73
CA ILE A 1082 37.81 -4.62 42.62
C ILE A 1082 39.16 -5.17 42.16
N HIS A 1083 39.80 -4.56 41.15
CA HIS A 1083 41.14 -4.95 40.69
C HIS A 1083 42.17 -4.87 41.83
N ARG A 1084 42.18 -3.76 42.59
CA ARG A 1084 43.07 -3.60 43.74
C ARG A 1084 42.85 -4.67 44.80
N ARG A 1085 41.60 -4.98 45.15
CA ARG A 1085 41.29 -6.05 46.12
C ARG A 1085 41.67 -7.44 45.59
N ALA A 1086 41.50 -7.72 44.30
CA ALA A 1086 41.93 -8.98 43.68
C ALA A 1086 43.46 -9.17 43.78
N GLU A 1087 44.25 -8.11 43.54
CA GLU A 1087 45.71 -8.20 43.67
C GLU A 1087 46.16 -8.35 45.13
N GLU A 1088 45.54 -7.60 46.05
CA GLU A 1088 45.79 -7.71 47.49
C GLU A 1088 45.48 -9.13 48.02
N LEU A 1089 44.40 -9.76 47.55
CA LEU A 1089 44.02 -11.15 47.86
C LEU A 1089 45.05 -12.17 47.35
N LYS A 1090 45.45 -12.07 46.09
CA LYS A 1090 46.48 -12.95 45.50
C LYS A 1090 47.82 -12.84 46.25
N GLN A 1091 48.22 -11.62 46.63
CA GLN A 1091 49.49 -11.38 47.33
C GLN A 1091 49.52 -11.95 48.76
N HIS A 1092 48.40 -11.95 49.49
CA HIS A 1092 48.37 -12.31 50.92
C HIS A 1092 47.76 -13.69 51.21
N ALA A 1093 46.85 -14.18 50.36
CA ALA A 1093 46.17 -15.48 50.52
C ALA A 1093 46.45 -16.46 49.37
N GLY A 1094 47.16 -16.06 48.31
CA GLY A 1094 47.46 -16.92 47.15
C GLY A 1094 46.26 -17.25 46.25
N LEU A 1095 45.10 -16.62 46.49
CA LEU A 1095 43.84 -16.88 45.78
C LEU A 1095 43.66 -15.97 44.55
N GLY A 1096 43.20 -16.57 43.45
CA GLY A 1096 42.72 -15.86 42.26
C GLY A 1096 43.80 -15.35 41.28
N PRO A 1097 43.48 -15.22 39.98
CA PRO A 1097 44.40 -14.75 38.94
C PRO A 1097 44.49 -13.21 38.90
N GLY A 1098 44.93 -12.59 40.00
CA GLY A 1098 45.19 -11.15 40.07
C GLY A 1098 46.08 -10.66 38.91
N GLY A 1099 45.69 -9.53 38.33
CA GLY A 1099 46.32 -8.84 37.22
C GLY A 1099 45.31 -7.93 36.51
N THR A 1100 45.76 -7.26 35.45
CA THR A 1100 44.94 -6.35 34.63
C THR A 1100 43.83 -7.04 33.83
N ASN A 1101 43.76 -8.39 33.85
CA ASN A 1101 42.75 -9.20 33.16
C ASN A 1101 41.29 -8.95 33.62
N HIS A 1102 41.08 -8.23 34.72
CA HIS A 1102 39.75 -7.80 35.20
C HIS A 1102 39.38 -6.35 34.82
N LEU A 1103 40.29 -5.60 34.18
CA LEU A 1103 40.14 -4.17 33.92
C LEU A 1103 39.61 -3.84 32.50
N VAL A 1104 39.73 -4.75 31.53
CA VAL A 1104 39.25 -4.56 30.16
C VAL A 1104 37.78 -4.99 30.04
N MET A 1105 36.85 -4.11 30.42
CA MET A 1105 35.41 -4.38 30.44
C MET A 1105 34.56 -3.24 29.88
N MET A 1106 34.29 -3.26 28.56
CA MET A 1106 33.19 -2.47 27.97
C MET A 1106 32.57 -3.01 26.66
N LEU A 1107 33.00 -4.16 26.12
CA LEU A 1107 32.62 -4.58 24.75
C LEU A 1107 31.90 -5.94 24.60
N VAL A 1108 31.87 -6.83 25.60
CA VAL A 1108 31.18 -8.12 25.49
C VAL A 1108 30.41 -8.46 26.78
N PRO A 1109 29.07 -8.36 26.81
CA PRO A 1109 28.27 -8.58 28.03
C PRO A 1109 28.40 -9.99 28.63
N GLY A 1110 28.33 -11.04 27.80
CA GLY A 1110 28.36 -12.44 28.28
C GLY A 1110 29.66 -12.82 29.00
N LEU A 1111 30.80 -12.31 28.52
CA LEU A 1111 32.12 -12.57 29.12
C LEU A 1111 32.27 -11.96 30.53
N ASN A 1112 31.42 -10.99 30.87
CA ASN A 1112 31.44 -10.27 32.14
C ASN A 1112 30.80 -11.08 33.28
N LEU A 1113 29.67 -11.76 33.00
CA LEU A 1113 28.97 -12.60 33.97
C LEU A 1113 29.84 -13.78 34.44
N TYR A 1114 30.53 -14.45 33.50
CA TYR A 1114 31.47 -15.53 33.80
C TYR A 1114 32.59 -15.08 34.75
N ARG A 1115 33.20 -13.91 34.49
CA ARG A 1115 34.31 -13.40 35.33
C ARG A 1115 33.82 -12.90 36.70
N MET A 1116 32.59 -12.40 36.82
CA MET A 1116 31.96 -12.11 38.12
C MET A 1116 31.76 -13.38 38.95
N MET A 1117 31.27 -14.46 38.32
CA MET A 1117 31.05 -15.75 39.00
C MET A 1117 32.37 -16.44 39.40
N MET A 1118 33.44 -16.27 38.63
CA MET A 1118 34.79 -16.70 39.01
C MET A 1118 35.31 -15.91 40.23
N PHE A 1119 35.21 -14.58 40.26
CA PHE A 1119 35.61 -13.80 41.43
C PHE A 1119 34.79 -14.17 42.68
N ARG A 1120 33.50 -14.46 42.52
CA ARG A 1120 32.63 -14.97 43.59
C ARG A 1120 33.14 -16.30 44.18
N LYS A 1121 33.71 -17.19 43.37
CA LYS A 1121 34.34 -18.45 43.84
C LYS A 1121 35.56 -18.16 44.72
N ASP A 1122 36.41 -17.23 44.31
CA ASP A 1122 37.62 -16.85 45.06
C ASP A 1122 37.27 -16.20 46.42
N VAL A 1123 36.21 -15.38 46.48
CA VAL A 1123 35.69 -14.81 47.74
C VAL A 1123 35.13 -15.90 48.68
N ILE A 1124 34.45 -16.91 48.16
CA ILE A 1124 33.93 -18.02 48.99
C ILE A 1124 35.07 -18.89 49.52
N ALA A 1125 36.13 -19.12 48.73
CA ALA A 1125 37.34 -19.80 49.22
C ALA A 1125 38.01 -19.03 50.36
N LEU A 1126 37.97 -17.70 50.34
CA LEU A 1126 38.46 -16.85 51.43
C LEU A 1126 37.54 -16.89 52.67
N GLU A 1127 36.21 -16.92 52.49
CA GLU A 1127 35.24 -17.14 53.59
C GLU A 1127 35.52 -18.48 54.30
N ASP A 1128 35.76 -19.55 53.54
CA ASP A 1128 36.15 -20.87 54.06
C ASP A 1128 37.49 -20.84 54.80
N MET A 1129 38.55 -20.25 54.22
CA MET A 1129 39.86 -20.11 54.87
C MET A 1129 39.81 -19.28 56.16
N THR A 1130 38.84 -18.37 56.30
CA THR A 1130 38.66 -17.50 57.48
C THR A 1130 37.55 -17.96 58.43
N GLY A 1131 36.99 -19.16 58.22
CA GLY A 1131 36.06 -19.82 59.13
C GLY A 1131 34.75 -19.06 59.36
N HIS A 1132 34.20 -18.41 58.32
CA HIS A 1132 32.92 -17.72 58.41
C HIS A 1132 32.13 -17.79 57.10
N GLN A 1133 30.88 -17.34 57.11
CA GLN A 1133 29.99 -17.39 55.95
C GLN A 1133 29.11 -16.13 55.91
N THR A 1134 28.88 -15.57 54.73
CA THR A 1134 27.94 -14.45 54.55
C THR A 1134 26.82 -14.75 53.55
N ALA A 1135 25.82 -13.85 53.48
CA ALA A 1135 24.69 -13.95 52.56
C ALA A 1135 25.08 -13.88 51.06
N TYR A 1136 26.35 -13.64 50.74
CA TYR A 1136 26.92 -13.71 49.39
C TYR A 1136 27.14 -15.16 48.92
N ARG A 1137 27.38 -16.10 49.84
CA ARG A 1137 27.67 -17.52 49.55
C ARG A 1137 26.50 -18.31 48.95
N SER A 1138 25.26 -17.92 49.22
CA SER A 1138 24.07 -18.54 48.61
C SER A 1138 23.95 -18.18 47.13
N ILE A 1139 23.97 -19.18 46.24
CA ILE A 1139 23.84 -18.95 44.79
C ILE A 1139 22.40 -18.53 44.43
N GLY A 1140 21.40 -19.08 45.11
CA GLY A 1140 20.00 -18.66 44.98
C GLY A 1140 19.79 -17.19 45.41
N SER A 1141 20.52 -16.71 46.42
CA SER A 1141 20.53 -15.30 46.80
C SER A 1141 21.08 -14.41 45.68
N THR A 1142 22.15 -14.83 44.99
CA THR A 1142 22.70 -14.10 43.82
C THR A 1142 21.73 -14.10 42.64
N LEU A 1143 21.22 -15.27 42.26
CA LEU A 1143 20.32 -15.44 41.11
C LEU A 1143 18.96 -14.78 41.30
N LEU A 1144 18.37 -14.84 42.51
CA LEU A 1144 17.09 -14.20 42.83
C LEU A 1144 17.11 -12.69 42.57
N TRP A 1145 18.18 -11.99 42.97
CA TRP A 1145 18.30 -10.55 42.72
C TRP A 1145 18.55 -10.22 41.25
N MET A 1146 19.27 -11.06 40.50
CA MET A 1146 19.38 -10.93 39.04
C MET A 1146 18.02 -11.14 38.36
N PHE A 1147 17.29 -12.20 38.70
CA PHE A 1147 15.99 -12.52 38.13
C PHE A 1147 14.95 -11.41 38.39
N LEU A 1148 14.88 -10.91 39.63
CA LEU A 1148 14.04 -9.76 39.98
C LEU A 1148 14.41 -8.50 39.17
N GLY A 1149 15.70 -8.19 39.09
CA GLY A 1149 16.19 -6.97 38.45
C GLY A 1149 16.04 -6.93 36.92
N PHE A 1150 16.33 -8.05 36.25
CA PHE A 1150 16.38 -8.14 34.78
C PHE A 1150 15.08 -8.65 34.14
N ILE A 1151 14.27 -9.48 34.83
CA ILE A 1151 13.12 -10.16 34.21
C ILE A 1151 11.81 -9.67 34.83
N VAL A 1152 11.66 -9.76 36.15
CA VAL A 1152 10.37 -9.49 36.82
C VAL A 1152 9.97 -8.01 36.72
N VAL A 1153 10.89 -7.09 37.05
CA VAL A 1153 10.58 -5.64 37.06
C VAL A 1153 10.31 -5.08 35.65
N PRO A 1154 11.11 -5.38 34.60
CA PRO A 1154 10.81 -4.94 33.24
C PRO A 1154 9.53 -5.56 32.67
N GLY A 1155 9.31 -6.87 32.88
CA GLY A 1155 8.12 -7.56 32.38
C GLY A 1155 6.80 -7.01 32.96
N ALA A 1156 6.78 -6.69 34.26
CA ALA A 1156 5.63 -6.06 34.89
C ALA A 1156 5.31 -4.67 34.31
N GLY A 1157 6.33 -3.90 33.92
CA GLY A 1157 6.16 -2.62 33.24
C GLY A 1157 5.53 -2.75 31.85
N PHE A 1158 5.93 -3.78 31.08
CA PHE A 1158 5.38 -4.05 29.76
C PHE A 1158 3.90 -4.49 29.83
N GLY A 1159 3.56 -5.37 30.77
CA GLY A 1159 2.18 -5.84 30.97
C GLY A 1159 1.19 -4.71 31.30
N LEU A 1160 1.60 -3.73 32.11
CA LEU A 1160 0.77 -2.57 32.43
C LEU A 1160 0.51 -1.66 31.21
N ALA A 1161 1.48 -1.49 30.31
CA ALA A 1161 1.28 -0.74 29.07
C ALA A 1161 0.29 -1.46 28.12
N LEU A 1162 0.38 -2.78 28.04
CA LEU A 1162 -0.48 -3.62 27.19
C LEU A 1162 -1.96 -3.59 27.65
N VAL A 1163 -2.21 -3.60 28.96
CA VAL A 1163 -3.57 -3.41 29.51
C VAL A 1163 -4.11 -2.00 29.22
N GLY A 1164 -3.26 -0.97 29.26
CA GLY A 1164 -3.67 0.39 28.88
C GLY A 1164 -4.08 0.51 27.41
N ALA A 1165 -3.34 -0.13 26.50
CA ALA A 1165 -3.60 -0.12 25.06
C ALA A 1165 -4.98 -0.71 24.69
N MET A 1166 -5.43 -1.77 25.40
CA MET A 1166 -6.75 -2.37 25.16
C MET A 1166 -7.94 -1.51 25.60
N ILE A 1167 -7.72 -0.41 26.34
CA ILE A 1167 -8.78 0.49 26.83
C ILE A 1167 -8.96 1.71 25.92
N ALA A 1168 -7.91 2.12 25.19
CA ALA A 1168 -7.89 3.34 24.37
C ALA A 1168 -7.77 3.04 22.87
N GLY A 1169 -8.88 2.61 22.26
CA GLY A 1169 -8.91 2.29 20.83
C GLY A 1169 -8.71 3.51 19.93
N GLY A 1170 -7.54 3.60 19.28
CA GLY A 1170 -7.22 4.59 18.25
C GLY A 1170 -5.73 4.61 17.91
N GLU A 1171 -5.39 4.75 16.62
CA GLU A 1171 -4.02 4.56 16.11
C GLU A 1171 -2.97 5.53 16.71
N GLY A 1172 -3.40 6.69 17.21
CA GLY A 1172 -2.54 7.64 17.93
C GLY A 1172 -1.92 7.10 19.24
N ALA A 1173 -2.47 6.03 19.83
CA ALA A 1173 -1.98 5.46 21.09
C ALA A 1173 -0.58 4.82 20.98
N LEU A 1174 -0.21 4.32 19.79
CA LEU A 1174 1.08 3.64 19.55
C LEU A 1174 2.29 4.56 19.69
N ALA A 1175 2.15 5.87 19.45
CA ALA A 1175 3.25 6.82 19.48
C ALA A 1175 3.80 7.12 20.90
N MET A 1176 2.95 7.10 21.93
CA MET A 1176 3.41 7.29 23.32
C MET A 1176 4.07 6.04 23.92
N LEU A 1177 3.87 4.87 23.30
CA LEU A 1177 4.16 3.56 23.88
C LEU A 1177 5.66 3.30 24.11
N PHE A 1178 6.53 3.93 23.31
CA PHE A 1178 8.00 3.72 23.37
C PHE A 1178 8.79 4.72 24.24
N VAL A 1179 8.30 5.94 24.46
CA VAL A 1179 9.19 7.05 24.89
C VAL A 1179 9.34 7.15 26.42
N LEU A 1180 8.28 6.91 27.19
CA LEU A 1180 8.24 7.24 28.63
C LEU A 1180 8.39 6.05 29.60
N PRO A 1181 7.79 4.86 29.41
CA PRO A 1181 7.91 3.78 30.39
C PRO A 1181 9.27 3.06 30.34
N GLY A 1182 9.76 2.76 29.13
CA GLY A 1182 10.95 1.93 28.92
C GLY A 1182 12.28 2.62 29.23
N SER A 1183 12.34 3.95 29.13
CA SER A 1183 13.58 4.73 29.17
C SER A 1183 14.17 4.94 30.58
N LEU A 1184 13.37 4.78 31.64
CA LEU A 1184 13.80 5.04 33.03
C LEU A 1184 13.79 3.81 33.95
N ILE A 1185 12.75 2.96 33.87
CA ILE A 1185 12.56 1.89 34.87
C ILE A 1185 13.63 0.79 34.75
N GLY A 1186 13.95 0.36 33.51
CA GLY A 1186 14.98 -0.66 33.25
C GLY A 1186 16.36 -0.28 33.79
N PRO A 1187 16.94 0.88 33.40
CA PRO A 1187 18.24 1.33 33.91
C PRO A 1187 18.30 1.46 35.43
N ILE A 1188 17.24 1.97 36.07
CA ILE A 1188 17.17 2.11 37.54
C ILE A 1188 17.13 0.73 38.23
N SER A 1189 16.38 -0.24 37.69
CA SER A 1189 16.32 -1.61 38.20
C SER A 1189 17.69 -2.30 38.16
N ILE A 1190 18.41 -2.16 37.04
CA ILE A 1190 19.75 -2.74 36.84
C ILE A 1190 20.75 -2.09 37.81
N LEU A 1191 20.77 -0.75 37.92
CA LEU A 1191 21.63 -0.03 38.87
C LEU A 1191 21.39 -0.43 40.33
N TYR A 1192 20.13 -0.59 40.74
CA TYR A 1192 19.77 -1.05 42.09
C TYR A 1192 20.23 -2.50 42.36
N THR A 1193 20.12 -3.36 41.35
CA THR A 1193 20.54 -4.76 41.41
C THR A 1193 22.05 -4.88 41.58
N VAL A 1194 22.83 -4.12 40.80
CA VAL A 1194 24.29 -4.03 40.94
C VAL A 1194 24.68 -3.47 42.31
N TYR A 1195 24.01 -2.43 42.80
CA TYR A 1195 24.24 -1.87 44.14
C TYR A 1195 24.09 -2.91 45.26
N LYS A 1196 23.03 -3.73 45.19
CA LYS A 1196 22.73 -4.77 46.20
C LYS A 1196 23.68 -5.96 46.15
N LEU A 1197 24.10 -6.39 44.96
CA LEU A 1197 25.04 -7.50 44.80
C LEU A 1197 26.46 -7.11 45.25
N SER A 1198 26.99 -5.99 44.76
CA SER A 1198 28.34 -5.55 45.08
C SER A 1198 28.51 -5.10 46.54
N GLY A 1199 27.44 -4.62 47.20
CA GLY A 1199 27.46 -4.34 48.63
C GLY A 1199 27.68 -5.58 49.49
N ARG A 1200 26.94 -6.65 49.21
CA ARG A 1200 27.12 -7.95 49.92
C ARG A 1200 28.51 -8.55 49.71
N GLN A 1201 29.09 -8.33 48.53
CA GLN A 1201 30.47 -8.70 48.19
C GLN A 1201 31.49 -7.86 48.98
N HIS A 1202 31.24 -6.57 49.17
CA HIS A 1202 32.06 -5.68 50.01
C HIS A 1202 32.00 -6.07 51.49
N ASP A 1203 30.80 -6.30 52.04
CA ASP A 1203 30.60 -6.75 53.42
C ASP A 1203 31.32 -8.09 53.70
N SER A 1204 31.21 -9.05 52.77
CA SER A 1204 31.92 -10.34 52.78
C SER A 1204 33.44 -10.16 52.78
N LEU A 1205 33.97 -9.31 51.90
CA LEU A 1205 35.40 -9.02 51.83
C LEU A 1205 35.91 -8.31 53.09
N GLN A 1206 35.18 -7.34 53.65
CA GLN A 1206 35.56 -6.68 54.91
C GLN A 1206 35.60 -7.68 56.07
N ALA A 1207 34.57 -8.51 56.23
CA ALA A 1207 34.50 -9.53 57.28
C ALA A 1207 35.63 -10.57 57.15
N SER A 1208 35.93 -11.00 55.92
CA SER A 1208 37.05 -11.90 55.61
C SER A 1208 38.39 -11.27 55.97
N TRP A 1209 38.67 -10.04 55.51
CA TRP A 1209 39.93 -9.35 55.78
C TRP A 1209 40.14 -9.06 57.26
N ALA A 1210 39.10 -8.62 57.97
CA ALA A 1210 39.16 -8.39 59.41
C ALA A 1210 39.49 -9.67 60.20
N ARG A 1211 39.00 -10.83 59.76
CA ARG A 1211 39.30 -12.14 60.38
C ARG A 1211 40.67 -12.69 59.98
N PHE A 1212 41.06 -12.58 58.72
CA PHE A 1212 42.34 -13.08 58.20
C PHE A 1212 43.53 -12.47 58.95
N PHE A 1213 43.54 -11.15 59.12
CA PHE A 1213 44.60 -10.45 59.87
C PHE A 1213 44.49 -10.62 61.40
N HIS A 1214 43.32 -11.02 61.92
CA HIS A 1214 43.17 -11.45 63.32
C HIS A 1214 43.63 -12.90 63.58
N ALA A 1215 43.79 -13.71 62.52
CA ALA A 1215 44.20 -15.11 62.59
C ALA A 1215 45.68 -15.34 62.24
N GLN A 1216 46.39 -14.30 61.79
CA GLN A 1216 47.85 -14.29 61.55
C GLN A 1216 48.63 -13.43 62.56
N GLY A 1217 47.98 -13.01 63.66
CA GLY A 1217 48.58 -12.23 64.76
C GLY A 1217 48.65 -12.99 66.07
#